data_AF-A0AAJ4IG33-F1
#
_entry.id   AF-A0AAJ4IG33-F1
#
_cell.length_a   1.000
_cell.length_b   1.000
_cell.length_c   1.000
_cell.angle_alpha   90.00
_cell.angle_beta   90.00
_cell.angle_gamma   90.00
#
_symmetry.space_group_name_H-M   'P 1'
#
loop_
_entity.id
_entity.type
_entity.pdbx_description
1 polymer ?
#
loop_
_entity_poly.entity_id
_entity_poly.type
_entity_poly.pdbx_seq_one_letter_code
_entity_poly.pdbx_strand_id
1 'polypeptide(L)'
;MKMTSQLLWRSIWLLFAALWLSACGGGGESQPTPPAVVLKPVQNAAISLQFEAPERINSEGTLAISLNAFSQEQGVLQIAWTLPEGFTRLPSDDDSEGKISIKAPKVTQDTNYQMAVEIKDSKDNLARHVHQIRVLRRVSTVTITGMVTDTVIANAKVTAMLGSTTLGSTQADENGMYSMNLTLDENTGLTQPVVLKASGESALDFVQFESVIPSLNSLIAQSEQTSSDQVTIDTSVDFGVNITNVTSAVSSLLPQTTLESDQSLNQALLSIDTAEVLRRATLIKLLVDKPAEYPLPEGVNDTVAFLQDSQAKQQIEEQATANGNTDFDDTQKQILEDKQLVSDNAKLAAAEYIVQLDHDAFALHLNADGTGQIHAYTSSNITWSYANRIHTITVANPVETYRDEDGWLKRLKKIELQVINQSNGRAMANITRVFDRIHNASLEDELTLVDDAIVINNRNTLLVPYQTLLGDWQISEDIYQGETFNVRLNEHGSSYDYAEQSNGSWQLANNRLLMPYNENGQPSTTEIWFTTLLGEVGEQSSESFPTYRFFAIDRYDDGSNLKVIYGTFTKLMESPSQPDTRPLSQQAEIQDPTLAQCLDESGFSNLSSIKDLYCADSDLQSISSLQGLSNLTGLEKLHLGYLQPTSLSSSDFPSSIRELTIHNSKLYSVDLHSLEQLRVLNIRNTVIDAIDFASLTQLTELYLPDNPNLLSQSALSALTNLERLDLNGNQLTEIDLKGLNQLTHLFVSNNQLTALDLAHNLNLKEVYAWENNLISIDVRHLEQLEHLIIGGNQISQIDVTNNVLLKSINVFDNNISAIDISNLAQLEYFNVDKNQLTSLDVSNNVNLLWLYAESNQLMSLDIRNLNHVIDVRIGSNQLSELDLTHNLNLKEVYAWENNLVSIDVRHLEQLEYLILGGNKLSQIDVANNVFLKGLNVANNNLADVDVSKLNKLEYLNVGGNQLTSLNVSNNSVLIELYVFENKLSSFDLSSNDKLENFFALNNQLTSLDISSLPELRSLNVDGNQLASLDLSNNPKLYFLSVSDNQFTSLDVKLLPELQWLQVGLNQLTGLDLSNNPKVRHLNANENKLTSLNISHLSELSSLDVMGNQLTHLDISQNPMLYWLSVAFNQLTEFNVDHLRDLEFLQVQGNQLTNLDLINKTKLLNVNASSNQLTTISGIEELNVNAFIDLTNNPFALEFEAYLRDLQNQGYSNLYF
;
A
#
# COMPACT_ATOMS: atom_id res chain seq x y z
N MET A 1 -38.33 -36.42 -54.16
CA MET A 1 -38.65 -37.24 -55.36
C MET A 1 -38.64 -36.31 -56.58
N LYS A 2 -37.84 -36.60 -57.63
CA LYS A 2 -37.66 -35.90 -58.94
C LYS A 2 -38.00 -34.38 -59.06
N MET A 3 -37.05 -33.47 -59.30
CA MET A 3 -36.29 -33.14 -60.56
C MET A 3 -37.00 -32.13 -61.52
N THR A 4 -36.23 -31.12 -62.02
CA THR A 4 -36.45 -30.30 -63.27
C THR A 4 -37.70 -29.40 -63.40
N SER A 5 -37.75 -28.27 -64.14
CA SER A 5 -36.73 -27.39 -64.78
C SER A 5 -37.34 -26.09 -65.36
N GLN A 6 -36.47 -25.12 -65.71
CA GLN A 6 -36.54 -24.01 -66.73
C GLN A 6 -37.54 -24.14 -67.93
N LEU A 7 -37.93 -23.12 -68.73
CA LEU A 7 -37.83 -21.62 -68.84
C LEU A 7 -38.90 -21.16 -69.91
N LEU A 8 -38.95 -20.07 -70.71
CA LEU A 8 -38.10 -18.91 -71.17
C LEU A 8 -39.03 -17.86 -71.90
N TRP A 9 -38.47 -16.95 -72.72
CA TRP A 9 -39.01 -16.06 -73.80
C TRP A 9 -39.43 -14.61 -73.44
N ARG A 10 -39.15 -13.50 -74.18
CA ARG A 10 -38.40 -13.06 -75.42
C ARG A 10 -39.26 -12.01 -76.22
N SER A 11 -38.85 -11.15 -77.17
CA SER A 11 -37.60 -10.70 -77.86
C SER A 11 -37.77 -9.24 -78.39
N ILE A 12 -36.71 -8.50 -78.82
CA ILE A 12 -36.71 -7.46 -79.92
C ILE A 12 -35.26 -6.89 -80.21
N TRP A 13 -35.07 -6.11 -81.30
CA TRP A 13 -33.82 -5.63 -81.96
C TRP A 13 -34.10 -4.29 -82.74
N LEU A 14 -33.18 -3.42 -83.24
CA LEU A 14 -31.75 -3.03 -83.02
C LEU A 14 -31.42 -1.77 -83.92
N LEU A 15 -30.14 -1.35 -84.05
CA LEU A 15 -29.50 -0.41 -85.05
C LEU A 15 -29.63 1.13 -84.88
N PHE A 16 -28.66 2.02 -85.25
CA PHE A 16 -27.17 1.99 -85.36
C PHE A 16 -26.55 3.41 -85.68
N ALA A 17 -25.24 3.65 -85.38
CA ALA A 17 -24.31 4.73 -85.86
C ALA A 17 -24.54 6.23 -85.47
N ALA A 18 -23.59 7.20 -85.54
CA ALA A 18 -22.11 7.32 -85.35
C ALA A 18 -21.70 8.84 -85.43
N LEU A 19 -20.73 9.43 -84.67
CA LEU A 19 -19.29 9.65 -85.02
C LEU A 19 -18.55 10.60 -84.01
N TRP A 20 -17.34 10.22 -83.55
CA TRP A 20 -16.04 10.95 -83.36
C TRP A 20 -15.96 12.43 -82.83
N LEU A 21 -14.97 12.90 -82.02
CA LEU A 21 -13.47 12.81 -82.10
C LEU A 21 -12.73 13.18 -80.76
N SER A 22 -11.58 12.52 -80.44
CA SER A 22 -10.30 13.00 -79.78
C SER A 22 -10.28 13.96 -78.55
N ALA A 23 -9.40 13.89 -77.51
CA ALA A 23 -8.23 13.05 -77.08
C ALA A 23 -7.87 13.42 -75.59
N CYS A 24 -6.78 13.04 -74.87
CA CYS A 24 -5.67 12.05 -74.96
C CYS A 24 -4.92 11.91 -73.59
N GLY A 25 -4.11 10.86 -73.41
CA GLY A 25 -3.00 10.73 -72.40
C GLY A 25 -3.38 10.24 -70.98
N GLY A 26 -2.79 9.18 -70.39
CA GLY A 26 -1.86 8.12 -70.87
C GLY A 26 -0.48 8.11 -70.16
N GLY A 27 0.14 6.96 -69.78
CA GLY A 27 -0.30 5.55 -69.80
C GLY A 27 0.85 4.51 -69.93
N GLY A 28 0.99 3.55 -68.99
CA GLY A 28 1.95 2.42 -68.96
C GLY A 28 1.74 1.54 -67.70
N GLU A 29 2.22 0.29 -67.54
CA GLU A 29 2.97 -0.62 -68.43
C GLU A 29 2.62 -2.13 -68.21
N SER A 30 3.16 -2.98 -69.10
CA SER A 30 3.12 -4.45 -69.32
C SER A 30 3.41 -5.42 -68.13
N GLN A 31 3.35 -6.78 -68.19
CA GLN A 31 3.80 -7.83 -69.16
C GLN A 31 2.92 -9.15 -69.07
N PRO A 32 3.18 -10.26 -69.83
CA PRO A 32 2.19 -11.33 -70.11
C PRO A 32 2.43 -12.70 -69.43
N THR A 33 1.43 -13.58 -69.55
CA THR A 33 1.51 -15.04 -69.27
C THR A 33 2.18 -15.83 -70.41
N PRO A 34 3.12 -16.77 -70.14
CA PRO A 34 3.72 -17.64 -71.16
C PRO A 34 2.84 -18.85 -71.54
N PRO A 35 2.98 -19.41 -72.76
CA PRO A 35 2.26 -20.61 -73.18
C PRO A 35 2.99 -21.91 -72.79
N ALA A 36 2.25 -22.89 -72.26
CA ALA A 36 2.79 -24.21 -71.93
C ALA A 36 3.26 -24.98 -73.18
N VAL A 37 4.48 -25.52 -73.14
CA VAL A 37 5.09 -26.24 -74.27
C VAL A 37 4.57 -27.68 -74.36
N VAL A 38 3.78 -27.99 -75.38
CA VAL A 38 3.25 -29.34 -75.62
C VAL A 38 4.34 -30.23 -76.24
N LEU A 39 5.02 -31.01 -75.40
CA LEU A 39 6.04 -31.97 -75.80
C LEU A 39 5.39 -33.26 -76.33
N LYS A 40 5.76 -33.67 -77.55
CA LYS A 40 5.27 -34.92 -78.16
C LYS A 40 6.28 -36.05 -77.95
N PRO A 41 5.84 -37.26 -77.54
CA PRO A 41 6.73 -38.42 -77.44
C PRO A 41 7.23 -38.86 -78.83
N VAL A 42 8.43 -39.43 -78.87
CA VAL A 42 9.10 -39.90 -80.10
C VAL A 42 9.66 -41.30 -79.82
N GLN A 43 9.03 -42.34 -80.38
CA GLN A 43 9.58 -43.69 -80.28
C GLN A 43 10.42 -44.03 -81.53
N ASN A 44 11.66 -44.44 -81.29
CA ASN A 44 12.51 -45.09 -82.29
C ASN A 44 12.59 -46.58 -81.95
N ALA A 45 12.28 -47.45 -82.91
CA ALA A 45 12.25 -48.90 -82.71
C ALA A 45 13.61 -49.54 -82.33
N ALA A 46 14.71 -48.80 -82.49
CA ALA A 46 16.05 -49.24 -82.07
C ALA A 46 16.30 -49.17 -80.56
N ILE A 47 15.50 -48.37 -79.81
CA ILE A 47 15.69 -48.12 -78.38
C ILE A 47 14.41 -48.52 -77.61
N SER A 48 14.51 -49.51 -76.74
CA SER A 48 13.41 -50.00 -75.90
C SER A 48 13.49 -49.39 -74.49
N LEU A 49 12.35 -48.88 -73.99
CA LEU A 49 12.27 -48.12 -72.73
C LEU A 49 11.27 -48.74 -71.75
N GLN A 50 11.66 -48.88 -70.49
CA GLN A 50 10.78 -49.12 -69.35
C GLN A 50 10.93 -47.94 -68.39
N PHE A 51 9.83 -47.26 -68.09
CA PHE A 51 9.79 -46.04 -67.27
C PHE A 51 8.87 -46.29 -66.07
N GLU A 52 9.37 -46.06 -64.87
CA GLU A 52 8.64 -46.28 -63.62
C GLU A 52 8.65 -45.00 -62.77
N ALA A 53 7.46 -44.39 -62.67
CA ALA A 53 7.12 -43.29 -61.78
C ALA A 53 5.62 -43.32 -61.46
N PRO A 54 5.18 -42.90 -60.26
CA PRO A 54 3.78 -42.65 -59.95
C PRO A 54 3.17 -41.55 -60.83
N GLU A 55 1.86 -41.63 -61.06
CA GLU A 55 1.07 -40.60 -61.76
C GLU A 55 0.69 -39.41 -60.86
N ARG A 56 0.94 -39.50 -59.55
CA ARG A 56 0.53 -38.50 -58.55
C ARG A 56 1.59 -38.30 -57.47
N ILE A 57 1.64 -37.10 -56.92
CA ILE A 57 2.46 -36.72 -55.76
C ILE A 57 1.76 -35.60 -54.99
N ASN A 58 2.04 -35.44 -53.70
CA ASN A 58 1.58 -34.27 -52.95
C ASN A 58 2.50 -33.06 -53.22
N SER A 59 1.95 -31.86 -53.07
CA SER A 59 2.66 -30.57 -53.04
C SER A 59 3.92 -30.66 -52.17
N GLU A 60 5.05 -30.17 -52.68
CA GLU A 60 6.38 -30.29 -52.07
C GLU A 60 6.88 -31.71 -51.74
N GLY A 61 6.21 -32.77 -52.20
CA GLY A 61 6.62 -34.15 -52.01
C GLY A 61 7.86 -34.53 -52.83
N THR A 62 8.59 -35.55 -52.39
CA THR A 62 9.74 -36.13 -53.10
C THR A 62 9.37 -37.42 -53.83
N LEU A 63 9.93 -37.60 -55.03
CA LEU A 63 9.77 -38.79 -55.86
C LEU A 63 11.10 -39.22 -56.49
N ALA A 64 11.45 -40.49 -56.34
CA ALA A 64 12.44 -41.17 -57.17
C ALA A 64 11.79 -41.75 -58.44
N ILE A 65 12.37 -41.46 -59.59
CA ILE A 65 11.97 -41.93 -60.93
C ILE A 65 13.06 -42.84 -61.48
N SER A 66 12.68 -43.93 -62.16
CA SER A 66 13.64 -44.79 -62.85
C SER A 66 13.28 -45.05 -64.31
N LEU A 67 14.31 -45.05 -65.15
CA LEU A 67 14.24 -45.32 -66.58
C LEU A 67 15.29 -46.38 -66.92
N ASN A 68 14.82 -47.57 -67.31
CA ASN A 68 15.68 -48.59 -67.91
C ASN A 68 15.58 -48.47 -69.44
N ALA A 69 16.69 -48.16 -70.11
CA ALA A 69 16.77 -47.97 -71.55
C ALA A 69 17.78 -48.93 -72.20
N PHE A 70 17.36 -49.64 -73.25
CA PHE A 70 18.19 -50.60 -73.96
C PHE A 70 18.23 -50.29 -75.47
N SER A 71 19.42 -50.07 -76.02
CA SER A 71 19.65 -50.06 -77.46
C SER A 71 19.97 -51.47 -77.97
N GLN A 72 19.59 -51.77 -79.21
CA GLN A 72 19.97 -53.00 -79.90
C GLN A 72 21.44 -53.00 -80.39
N GLU A 73 22.11 -51.85 -80.37
CA GLU A 73 23.55 -51.74 -80.63
C GLU A 73 24.33 -51.43 -79.35
N GLN A 74 25.48 -52.08 -79.14
CA GLN A 74 26.31 -51.88 -77.94
C GLN A 74 27.07 -50.54 -77.99
N GLY A 75 26.56 -49.55 -77.25
CA GLY A 75 27.18 -48.25 -77.05
C GLY A 75 26.65 -47.58 -75.78
N VAL A 76 27.32 -46.52 -75.32
CA VAL A 76 26.87 -45.74 -74.16
C VAL A 76 25.68 -44.87 -74.58
N LEU A 77 24.59 -44.91 -73.80
CA LEU A 77 23.44 -44.04 -73.97
C LEU A 77 23.66 -42.71 -73.26
N GLN A 78 23.21 -41.61 -73.86
CA GLN A 78 23.08 -40.32 -73.21
C GLN A 78 21.61 -40.11 -72.83
N ILE A 79 21.34 -39.75 -71.57
CA ILE A 79 19.99 -39.53 -71.03
C ILE A 79 19.90 -38.06 -70.60
N ALA A 80 18.85 -37.36 -71.02
CA ALA A 80 18.60 -35.95 -70.73
C ALA A 80 17.18 -35.74 -70.21
N TRP A 81 17.08 -35.26 -68.96
CA TRP A 81 15.80 -35.04 -68.28
C TRP A 81 15.31 -33.60 -68.46
N THR A 82 14.06 -33.45 -68.91
CA THR A 82 13.33 -32.18 -68.96
C THR A 82 12.27 -32.16 -67.85
N LEU A 83 12.55 -31.44 -66.77
CA LEU A 83 11.60 -31.26 -65.67
C LEU A 83 10.62 -30.10 -65.98
N PRO A 84 9.38 -30.16 -65.44
CA PRO A 84 8.46 -29.03 -65.49
C PRO A 84 8.97 -27.87 -64.62
N GLU A 85 8.56 -26.65 -64.96
CA GLU A 85 8.87 -25.45 -64.17
C GLU A 85 8.37 -25.60 -62.71
N GLY A 86 9.22 -25.22 -61.75
CA GLY A 86 8.98 -25.38 -60.31
C GLY A 86 9.37 -26.73 -59.70
N PHE A 87 9.60 -27.80 -60.50
CA PHE A 87 10.20 -29.03 -59.97
C PHE A 87 11.70 -28.83 -59.75
N THR A 88 12.19 -29.27 -58.59
CA THR A 88 13.62 -29.21 -58.24
C THR A 88 14.20 -30.62 -58.16
N ARG A 89 15.49 -30.78 -58.48
CA ARG A 89 16.19 -32.07 -58.43
C ARG A 89 16.98 -32.18 -57.14
N LEU A 90 16.92 -33.33 -56.47
CA LEU A 90 17.60 -33.54 -55.19
C LEU A 90 19.06 -34.02 -55.38
N PRO A 91 20.00 -33.60 -54.51
CA PRO A 91 21.42 -33.93 -54.65
C PRO A 91 21.74 -35.32 -54.07
N SER A 92 21.43 -36.42 -54.79
CA SER A 92 21.86 -37.78 -54.39
C SER A 92 21.97 -38.83 -55.51
N ASP A 93 21.54 -38.57 -56.74
CA ASP A 93 21.51 -39.58 -57.82
C ASP A 93 22.48 -39.29 -58.97
N ASP A 94 23.08 -40.35 -59.52
CA ASP A 94 23.97 -40.32 -60.69
C ASP A 94 23.16 -40.41 -62.01
N ASP A 95 23.25 -39.38 -62.86
CA ASP A 95 22.61 -39.31 -64.18
C ASP A 95 22.87 -40.52 -65.08
N SER A 96 24.02 -41.21 -64.91
CA SER A 96 24.46 -42.27 -65.80
C SER A 96 23.68 -43.59 -65.67
N GLU A 97 22.93 -43.81 -64.58
CA GLU A 97 22.05 -44.98 -64.42
C GLU A 97 20.58 -44.74 -64.81
N GLY A 98 20.21 -43.53 -65.26
CA GLY A 98 18.82 -43.24 -65.65
C GLY A 98 17.82 -43.17 -64.49
N LYS A 99 18.29 -42.90 -63.26
CA LYS A 99 17.45 -42.67 -62.07
C LYS A 99 17.57 -41.22 -61.62
N ILE A 100 16.46 -40.59 -61.21
CA ILE A 100 16.47 -39.23 -60.66
C ILE A 100 15.50 -39.08 -59.49
N SER A 101 15.92 -38.40 -58.43
CA SER A 101 15.04 -37.91 -57.36
C SER A 101 14.69 -36.44 -57.57
N ILE A 102 13.39 -36.13 -57.54
CA ILE A 102 12.85 -34.77 -57.71
C ILE A 102 11.88 -34.41 -56.58
N LYS A 103 11.81 -33.12 -56.25
CA LYS A 103 10.80 -32.54 -55.36
C LYS A 103 9.80 -31.73 -56.18
N ALA A 104 8.51 -31.93 -55.91
CA ALA A 104 7.42 -31.18 -56.54
C ALA A 104 7.41 -29.69 -56.10
N PRO A 105 6.87 -28.78 -56.93
CA PRO A 105 6.57 -27.41 -56.50
C PRO A 105 5.49 -27.38 -55.41
N LYS A 106 5.38 -26.25 -54.70
CA LYS A 106 4.17 -25.92 -53.94
C LYS A 106 3.05 -25.53 -54.92
N VAL A 107 1.83 -26.04 -54.72
CA VAL A 107 0.67 -25.75 -55.57
C VAL A 107 -0.56 -25.35 -54.77
N THR A 108 -1.29 -24.34 -55.26
CA THR A 108 -2.53 -23.83 -54.65
C THR A 108 -3.79 -24.60 -55.06
N GLN A 109 -3.67 -25.51 -56.04
CA GLN A 109 -4.73 -26.40 -56.50
C GLN A 109 -4.12 -27.63 -57.19
N ASP A 110 -4.89 -28.71 -57.27
CA ASP A 110 -4.52 -29.92 -58.01
C ASP A 110 -4.12 -29.62 -59.46
N THR A 111 -2.83 -29.76 -59.77
CA THR A 111 -2.23 -29.31 -61.03
C THR A 111 -1.52 -30.46 -61.74
N ASN A 112 -1.81 -30.65 -63.03
CA ASN A 112 -1.15 -31.67 -63.86
C ASN A 112 0.07 -31.07 -64.56
N TYR A 113 1.22 -31.72 -64.42
CA TYR A 113 2.48 -31.34 -65.05
C TYR A 113 2.96 -32.41 -66.05
N GLN A 114 3.75 -31.99 -67.04
CA GLN A 114 4.35 -32.87 -68.03
C GLN A 114 5.88 -32.85 -67.88
N MET A 115 6.48 -33.98 -67.57
CA MET A 115 7.94 -34.16 -67.62
C MET A 115 8.31 -34.99 -68.83
N ALA A 116 9.53 -34.84 -69.34
CA ALA A 116 10.02 -35.65 -70.46
C ALA A 116 11.45 -36.12 -70.22
N VAL A 117 11.79 -37.24 -70.83
CA VAL A 117 13.18 -37.72 -70.91
C VAL A 117 13.51 -38.05 -72.35
N GLU A 118 14.61 -37.48 -72.83
CA GLU A 118 15.20 -37.72 -74.14
C GLU A 118 16.45 -38.59 -73.99
N ILE A 119 16.60 -39.54 -74.91
CA ILE A 119 17.63 -40.58 -74.84
C ILE A 119 18.25 -40.69 -76.23
N LYS A 120 19.58 -40.64 -76.28
CA LYS A 120 20.36 -40.62 -77.52
C LYS A 120 21.39 -41.76 -77.52
N ASP A 121 21.49 -42.49 -78.62
CA ASP A 121 22.60 -43.44 -78.83
C ASP A 121 23.80 -42.78 -79.53
N SER A 122 24.88 -43.55 -79.67
CA SER A 122 26.13 -43.12 -80.33
C SER A 122 26.03 -42.95 -81.87
N LYS A 123 24.83 -43.05 -82.46
CA LYS A 123 24.53 -42.81 -83.87
C LYS A 123 23.46 -41.71 -84.05
N ASP A 124 23.20 -40.93 -83.00
CA ASP A 124 22.19 -39.86 -82.97
C ASP A 124 20.72 -40.35 -83.09
N ASN A 125 20.44 -41.64 -82.86
CA ASN A 125 19.05 -42.10 -82.72
C ASN A 125 18.45 -41.52 -81.43
N LEU A 126 17.35 -40.77 -81.57
CA LEU A 126 16.60 -40.18 -80.45
C LEU A 126 15.38 -41.03 -80.08
N ALA A 127 15.16 -41.26 -78.79
CA ALA A 127 13.88 -41.68 -78.23
C ALA A 127 13.45 -40.70 -77.12
N ARG A 128 12.14 -40.39 -77.03
CA ARG A 128 11.57 -39.47 -76.03
C ARG A 128 10.32 -40.07 -75.39
N HIS A 129 10.35 -40.20 -74.07
CA HIS A 129 9.17 -40.47 -73.25
C HIS A 129 8.64 -39.16 -72.63
N VAL A 130 7.33 -39.09 -72.38
CA VAL A 130 6.66 -37.96 -71.73
C VAL A 130 5.69 -38.53 -70.70
N HIS A 131 5.93 -38.23 -69.42
CA HIS A 131 5.12 -38.71 -68.30
C HIS A 131 4.21 -37.60 -67.78
N GLN A 132 3.03 -37.96 -67.28
CA GLN A 132 2.11 -37.02 -66.61
C GLN A 132 2.19 -37.24 -65.10
N ILE A 133 2.39 -36.16 -64.35
CA ILE A 133 2.31 -36.19 -62.89
C ILE A 133 1.31 -35.15 -62.39
N ARG A 134 0.34 -35.58 -61.59
CA ARG A 134 -0.60 -34.69 -60.90
C ARG A 134 -0.03 -34.35 -59.52
N VAL A 135 0.33 -33.10 -59.31
CA VAL A 135 0.64 -32.58 -57.98
C VAL A 135 -0.68 -32.23 -57.31
N LEU A 136 -0.97 -32.90 -56.20
CA LEU A 136 -2.14 -32.66 -55.35
C LEU A 136 -1.80 -31.55 -54.35
N ARG A 137 -2.69 -30.59 -54.12
CA ARG A 137 -2.54 -29.67 -52.97
C ARG A 137 -2.56 -30.48 -51.66
N ARG A 138 -1.82 -30.11 -50.61
CA ARG A 138 -2.04 -30.75 -49.30
C ARG A 138 -3.33 -30.25 -48.69
N VAL A 139 -4.01 -31.16 -47.99
CA VAL A 139 -5.19 -30.89 -47.20
C VAL A 139 -5.06 -31.67 -45.91
N SER A 140 -4.97 -30.98 -44.78
CA SER A 140 -4.81 -31.61 -43.46
C SER A 140 -6.15 -31.67 -42.73
N THR A 141 -6.34 -32.70 -41.90
CA THR A 141 -7.49 -32.74 -40.98
C THR A 141 -7.06 -32.27 -39.60
N VAL A 142 -7.72 -31.26 -39.05
CA VAL A 142 -7.55 -30.85 -37.65
C VAL A 142 -8.81 -31.19 -36.88
N THR A 143 -8.65 -31.87 -35.76
CA THR A 143 -9.73 -32.23 -34.84
C THR A 143 -9.65 -31.31 -33.63
N ILE A 144 -10.64 -30.45 -33.42
CA ILE A 144 -10.76 -29.64 -32.20
C ILE A 144 -11.70 -30.38 -31.25
N THR A 145 -11.27 -30.59 -30.01
CA THR A 145 -12.05 -31.25 -28.95
C THR A 145 -12.02 -30.45 -27.66
N GLY A 146 -13.18 -30.23 -27.07
CA GLY A 146 -13.34 -29.51 -25.80
C GLY A 146 -14.74 -29.68 -25.23
N MET A 147 -15.06 -28.89 -24.20
CA MET A 147 -16.37 -28.90 -23.53
C MET A 147 -17.05 -27.53 -23.63
N VAL A 148 -18.38 -27.50 -23.73
CA VAL A 148 -19.21 -26.30 -23.48
C VAL A 148 -19.78 -26.40 -22.07
N THR A 149 -19.31 -25.56 -21.15
CA THR A 149 -19.73 -25.65 -19.74
C THR A 149 -19.55 -24.34 -18.98
N ASP A 150 -20.54 -24.03 -18.16
CA ASP A 150 -20.42 -23.23 -16.95
C ASP A 150 -20.97 -24.05 -15.78
N THR A 151 -22.24 -24.44 -15.86
CA THR A 151 -22.60 -25.86 -15.74
C THR A 151 -22.73 -26.49 -17.13
N VAL A 152 -22.79 -27.83 -17.20
CA VAL A 152 -22.73 -28.59 -18.46
C VAL A 152 -23.84 -28.18 -19.45
N ILE A 153 -23.47 -27.57 -20.57
CA ILE A 153 -24.43 -27.13 -21.61
C ILE A 153 -24.66 -28.28 -22.59
N ALA A 154 -25.49 -29.24 -22.17
CA ALA A 154 -25.81 -30.44 -22.95
C ALA A 154 -26.41 -30.11 -24.33
N ASN A 155 -25.97 -30.84 -25.36
CA ASN A 155 -26.40 -30.68 -26.77
C ASN A 155 -26.10 -29.32 -27.41
N ALA A 156 -25.24 -28.49 -26.81
CA ALA A 156 -24.85 -27.19 -27.37
C ALA A 156 -24.36 -27.31 -28.83
N LYS A 157 -24.86 -26.43 -29.71
CA LYS A 157 -24.40 -26.35 -31.09
C LYS A 157 -23.15 -25.48 -31.15
N VAL A 158 -22.02 -26.07 -31.55
CA VAL A 158 -20.70 -25.44 -31.58
C VAL A 158 -20.27 -25.13 -33.01
N THR A 159 -19.77 -23.91 -33.25
CA THR A 159 -19.39 -23.40 -34.58
C THR A 159 -18.03 -22.73 -34.52
N ALA A 160 -17.10 -23.12 -35.38
CA ALA A 160 -15.78 -22.49 -35.52
C ALA A 160 -15.83 -21.43 -36.64
N MET A 161 -15.34 -20.22 -36.36
CA MET A 161 -15.42 -19.06 -37.24
C MET A 161 -14.06 -18.39 -37.44
N LEU A 162 -13.79 -17.98 -38.68
CA LEU A 162 -12.64 -17.17 -39.09
C LEU A 162 -13.19 -15.85 -39.66
N GLY A 163 -13.17 -14.80 -38.84
CA GLY A 163 -13.96 -13.59 -39.11
C GLY A 163 -15.44 -13.93 -39.33
N SER A 164 -16.00 -13.53 -40.47
CA SER A 164 -17.39 -13.83 -40.86
C SER A 164 -17.60 -15.21 -41.50
N THR A 165 -16.55 -16.04 -41.66
CA THR A 165 -16.61 -17.32 -42.37
C THR A 165 -16.65 -18.50 -41.39
N THR A 166 -17.70 -19.33 -41.45
CA THR A 166 -17.74 -20.61 -40.72
C THR A 166 -16.75 -21.62 -41.32
N LEU A 167 -15.80 -22.10 -40.51
CA LEU A 167 -14.88 -23.20 -40.85
C LEU A 167 -15.54 -24.57 -40.70
N GLY A 168 -16.40 -24.73 -39.68
CA GLY A 168 -17.11 -25.96 -39.38
C GLY A 168 -18.13 -25.78 -38.27
N SER A 169 -18.99 -26.78 -38.09
CA SER A 169 -19.96 -26.83 -36.99
C SER A 169 -20.20 -28.27 -36.56
N THR A 170 -20.43 -28.48 -35.27
CA THR A 170 -20.75 -29.77 -34.64
C THR A 170 -21.81 -29.56 -33.55
N GLN A 171 -22.24 -30.64 -32.91
CA GLN A 171 -23.09 -30.59 -31.72
C GLN A 171 -22.37 -31.30 -30.57
N ALA A 172 -22.43 -30.72 -29.38
CA ALA A 172 -21.95 -31.35 -28.16
C ALA A 172 -22.85 -32.53 -27.74
N ASP A 173 -22.35 -33.40 -26.88
CA ASP A 173 -23.12 -34.50 -26.31
C ASP A 173 -23.93 -34.10 -25.05
N GLU A 174 -24.50 -35.07 -24.35
CA GLU A 174 -25.22 -34.87 -23.08
C GLU A 174 -24.31 -34.40 -21.92
N ASN A 175 -23.00 -34.46 -22.09
CA ASN A 175 -21.97 -34.02 -21.14
C ASN A 175 -21.30 -32.71 -21.57
N GLY A 176 -21.84 -32.01 -22.59
CA GLY A 176 -21.26 -30.79 -23.14
C GLY A 176 -19.97 -31.00 -23.95
N MET A 177 -19.50 -32.25 -24.12
CA MET A 177 -18.28 -32.56 -24.87
C MET A 177 -18.55 -32.47 -26.38
N TYR A 178 -17.67 -31.81 -27.12
CA TYR A 178 -17.77 -31.70 -28.57
C TYR A 178 -16.47 -32.13 -29.28
N SER A 179 -16.62 -32.56 -30.54
CA SER A 179 -15.52 -32.86 -31.45
C SER A 179 -15.84 -32.32 -32.84
N MET A 180 -14.91 -31.56 -33.42
CA MET A 180 -15.10 -30.89 -34.71
C MET A 180 -13.92 -31.16 -35.64
N ASN A 181 -14.19 -31.82 -36.77
CA ASN A 181 -13.19 -32.13 -37.80
C ASN A 181 -13.16 -31.02 -38.86
N LEU A 182 -12.14 -30.17 -38.81
CA LEU A 182 -11.86 -29.14 -39.80
C LEU A 182 -10.95 -29.68 -40.92
N THR A 183 -11.25 -29.32 -42.17
CA THR A 183 -10.49 -29.71 -43.36
C THR A 183 -9.75 -28.49 -43.90
N LEU A 184 -8.44 -28.43 -43.70
CA LEU A 184 -7.62 -27.23 -43.90
C LEU A 184 -6.80 -27.30 -45.20
N ASP A 185 -6.73 -26.19 -45.94
CA ASP A 185 -5.85 -26.04 -47.12
C ASP A 185 -4.56 -25.30 -46.73
N GLU A 186 -3.40 -25.84 -47.10
CA GLU A 186 -2.07 -25.25 -46.85
C GLU A 186 -1.81 -23.88 -47.55
N ASN A 187 -2.78 -23.43 -48.35
CA ASN A 187 -2.76 -22.19 -49.12
C ASN A 187 -3.82 -21.17 -48.67
N THR A 188 -4.76 -21.55 -47.79
CA THR A 188 -5.58 -20.59 -47.05
C THR A 188 -4.79 -20.11 -45.84
N GLY A 189 -4.60 -18.79 -45.69
CA GLY A 189 -3.78 -18.19 -44.63
C GLY A 189 -4.42 -18.30 -43.25
N LEU A 190 -4.28 -19.46 -42.61
CA LEU A 190 -4.74 -19.73 -41.23
C LEU A 190 -3.79 -19.12 -40.18
N THR A 191 -3.52 -17.83 -40.32
CA THR A 191 -2.69 -17.01 -39.41
C THR A 191 -3.52 -16.10 -38.50
N GLN A 192 -4.85 -16.09 -38.70
CA GLN A 192 -5.83 -15.40 -37.87
C GLN A 192 -6.34 -16.33 -36.75
N PRO A 193 -6.63 -15.80 -35.55
CA PRO A 193 -7.34 -16.50 -34.49
C PRO A 193 -8.69 -17.07 -34.94
N VAL A 194 -9.14 -18.13 -34.28
CA VAL A 194 -10.44 -18.77 -34.53
C VAL A 194 -11.38 -18.49 -33.36
N VAL A 195 -12.58 -17.98 -33.66
CA VAL A 195 -13.64 -17.82 -32.67
C VAL A 195 -14.49 -19.09 -32.64
N LEU A 196 -14.56 -19.74 -31.49
CA LEU A 196 -15.43 -20.86 -31.20
C LEU A 196 -16.69 -20.31 -30.53
N LYS A 197 -17.85 -20.46 -31.17
CA LYS A 197 -19.15 -20.04 -30.63
C LYS A 197 -20.00 -21.26 -30.29
N ALA A 198 -20.50 -21.32 -29.06
CA ALA A 198 -21.42 -22.34 -28.59
C ALA A 198 -22.78 -21.73 -28.26
N SER A 199 -23.85 -22.40 -28.70
CA SER A 199 -25.23 -21.99 -28.50
C SER A 199 -25.99 -23.09 -27.76
N GLY A 200 -26.62 -22.75 -26.64
CA GLY A 200 -27.44 -23.68 -25.85
C GLY A 200 -28.78 -23.99 -26.54
N GLU A 201 -29.51 -24.97 -25.99
CA GLU A 201 -30.83 -25.37 -26.46
C GLU A 201 -31.87 -25.43 -25.32
N SER A 202 -33.15 -25.44 -25.68
CA SER A 202 -34.29 -25.63 -24.79
C SER A 202 -34.44 -24.57 -23.68
N ALA A 203 -33.97 -24.85 -22.45
CA ALA A 203 -34.13 -23.94 -21.31
C ALA A 203 -32.96 -22.94 -21.15
N LEU A 204 -31.91 -23.12 -21.96
CA LEU A 204 -30.69 -22.30 -22.00
C LEU A 204 -30.44 -21.80 -23.43
N ASP A 205 -31.50 -21.53 -24.21
CA ASP A 205 -31.38 -21.02 -25.59
C ASP A 205 -30.82 -19.59 -25.67
N PHE A 206 -31.01 -18.81 -24.60
CA PHE A 206 -30.33 -17.52 -24.36
C PHE A 206 -28.82 -17.65 -24.07
N VAL A 207 -28.30 -18.86 -23.82
CA VAL A 207 -26.87 -19.05 -23.54
C VAL A 207 -26.09 -19.13 -24.85
N GLN A 208 -25.28 -18.10 -25.06
CA GLN A 208 -24.32 -17.96 -26.14
C GLN A 208 -22.95 -17.76 -25.51
N PHE A 209 -22.07 -18.75 -25.62
CA PHE A 209 -20.69 -18.68 -25.11
C PHE A 209 -19.71 -18.56 -26.28
N GLU A 210 -18.62 -17.82 -26.05
CA GLU A 210 -17.57 -17.61 -27.03
C GLU A 210 -16.19 -17.92 -26.43
N SER A 211 -15.26 -18.32 -27.28
CA SER A 211 -13.85 -18.47 -26.95
C SER A 211 -13.02 -18.12 -28.17
N VAL A 212 -11.88 -17.45 -27.97
CA VAL A 212 -10.95 -17.08 -29.04
C VAL A 212 -9.66 -17.84 -28.85
N ILE A 213 -9.44 -18.84 -29.70
CA ILE A 213 -8.20 -19.62 -29.71
C ILE A 213 -7.20 -19.02 -30.72
N PRO A 214 -5.88 -19.19 -30.50
CA PRO A 214 -4.86 -18.86 -31.50
C PRO A 214 -5.09 -19.54 -32.86
N SER A 215 -4.41 -19.05 -33.88
CA SER A 215 -4.52 -19.56 -35.23
C SER A 215 -4.14 -21.04 -35.31
N LEU A 216 -4.86 -21.78 -36.16
CA LEU A 216 -4.69 -23.23 -36.25
C LEU A 216 -3.26 -23.62 -36.65
N ASN A 217 -2.54 -22.77 -37.39
CA ASN A 217 -1.13 -22.99 -37.72
C ASN A 217 -0.23 -23.00 -36.46
N SER A 218 -0.46 -22.07 -35.53
CA SER A 218 0.28 -21.98 -34.27
C SER A 218 -0.04 -23.15 -33.34
N LEU A 219 -1.32 -23.53 -33.23
CA LEU A 219 -1.75 -24.66 -32.39
C LEU A 219 -1.27 -26.01 -32.95
N ILE A 220 -1.25 -26.19 -34.28
CA ILE A 220 -0.59 -27.36 -34.92
C ILE A 220 0.89 -27.41 -34.53
N ALA A 221 1.60 -26.28 -34.59
CA ALA A 221 3.03 -26.23 -34.23
C ALA A 221 3.29 -26.53 -32.74
N GLN A 222 2.36 -26.16 -31.85
CA GLN A 222 2.43 -26.43 -30.41
C GLN A 222 2.10 -27.89 -30.06
N SER A 223 1.27 -28.57 -30.85
CA SER A 223 0.77 -29.94 -30.56
C SER A 223 1.81 -31.08 -30.56
N GLU A 224 3.09 -30.79 -30.86
CA GLU A 224 4.19 -31.74 -31.17
C GLU A 224 3.94 -32.77 -32.30
N GLN A 225 2.70 -32.95 -32.77
CA GLN A 225 2.23 -33.94 -33.78
C GLN A 225 2.64 -33.57 -35.23
N THR A 226 3.89 -33.19 -35.43
CA THR A 226 4.45 -32.58 -36.65
C THR A 226 4.57 -33.49 -37.89
N SER A 227 3.93 -34.67 -37.92
CA SER A 227 4.14 -35.67 -38.99
C SER A 227 2.93 -36.54 -39.40
N SER A 228 1.71 -36.24 -38.95
CA SER A 228 0.48 -36.96 -39.32
C SER A 228 -0.49 -36.12 -40.16
N ASP A 229 -1.19 -36.75 -41.12
CA ASP A 229 -2.25 -36.11 -41.92
C ASP A 229 -3.50 -35.71 -41.10
N GLN A 230 -3.53 -36.10 -39.82
CA GLN A 230 -4.49 -35.69 -38.82
C GLN A 230 -3.75 -35.16 -37.58
N VAL A 231 -4.21 -34.03 -37.02
CA VAL A 231 -3.71 -33.42 -35.78
C VAL A 231 -4.91 -33.19 -34.84
N THR A 232 -4.71 -33.36 -33.54
CA THR A 232 -5.75 -33.07 -32.52
C THR A 232 -5.33 -31.87 -31.67
N ILE A 233 -6.28 -30.98 -31.40
CA ILE A 233 -6.14 -29.82 -30.51
C ILE A 233 -7.16 -30.01 -29.38
N ASP A 234 -6.65 -30.13 -28.15
CA ASP A 234 -7.41 -30.29 -26.92
C ASP A 234 -6.85 -29.36 -25.81
N THR A 235 -7.39 -29.47 -24.59
CA THR A 235 -7.03 -28.63 -23.43
C THR A 235 -5.60 -28.85 -22.89
N SER A 236 -4.82 -29.75 -23.48
CA SER A 236 -3.36 -29.84 -23.27
C SER A 236 -2.55 -28.98 -24.25
N VAL A 237 -3.15 -28.53 -25.36
CA VAL A 237 -2.54 -27.64 -26.36
C VAL A 237 -2.91 -26.18 -26.09
N ASP A 238 -4.21 -25.87 -25.96
CA ASP A 238 -4.71 -24.56 -25.52
C ASP A 238 -6.03 -24.74 -24.78
N PHE A 239 -6.21 -24.07 -23.64
CA PHE A 239 -7.39 -24.25 -22.79
C PHE A 239 -8.67 -23.69 -23.42
N GLY A 240 -8.56 -22.69 -24.31
CA GLY A 240 -9.69 -22.03 -24.98
C GLY A 240 -10.48 -22.92 -25.96
N VAL A 241 -10.10 -24.19 -26.15
CA VAL A 241 -11.00 -25.17 -26.79
C VAL A 241 -12.20 -25.52 -25.89
N ASN A 242 -12.10 -25.35 -24.57
CA ASN A 242 -13.28 -25.26 -23.73
C ASN A 242 -13.96 -23.90 -23.95
N ILE A 243 -15.28 -23.91 -23.98
CA ILE A 243 -16.10 -22.73 -24.26
C ILE A 243 -16.97 -22.50 -23.01
N THR A 244 -16.55 -21.57 -22.17
CA THR A 244 -17.04 -21.41 -20.78
C THR A 244 -17.48 -19.97 -20.50
N ASN A 245 -18.03 -19.75 -19.31
CA ASN A 245 -18.23 -18.39 -18.78
C ASN A 245 -16.91 -17.59 -18.73
N VAL A 246 -15.80 -18.20 -18.29
CA VAL A 246 -14.48 -17.56 -18.22
C VAL A 246 -13.94 -17.22 -19.61
N THR A 247 -14.00 -18.14 -20.58
CA THR A 247 -13.55 -17.81 -21.95
C THR A 247 -14.45 -16.78 -22.63
N SER A 248 -15.74 -16.78 -22.31
CA SER A 248 -16.70 -15.78 -22.82
C SER A 248 -16.47 -14.40 -22.22
N ALA A 249 -16.13 -14.32 -20.93
CA ALA A 249 -15.72 -13.09 -20.27
C ALA A 249 -14.48 -12.48 -20.94
N VAL A 250 -13.42 -13.28 -21.15
CA VAL A 250 -12.22 -12.89 -21.90
C VAL A 250 -12.57 -12.47 -23.33
N SER A 251 -13.38 -13.25 -24.04
CA SER A 251 -13.83 -12.95 -25.40
C SER A 251 -14.63 -11.65 -25.50
N SER A 252 -15.34 -11.26 -24.43
CA SER A 252 -16.13 -10.01 -24.37
C SER A 252 -15.29 -8.75 -24.13
N LEU A 253 -14.04 -8.92 -23.70
CA LEU A 253 -13.07 -7.87 -23.38
C LEU A 253 -12.00 -7.69 -24.48
N LEU A 254 -11.93 -8.61 -25.44
CA LEU A 254 -11.13 -8.42 -26.65
C LEU A 254 -11.71 -7.27 -27.51
N PRO A 255 -10.86 -6.50 -28.23
CA PRO A 255 -11.31 -5.43 -29.11
C PRO A 255 -12.29 -5.92 -30.18
N GLN A 256 -13.31 -5.10 -30.48
CA GLN A 256 -14.32 -5.36 -31.52
C GLN A 256 -13.77 -5.22 -32.97
N THR A 257 -12.47 -5.00 -33.14
CA THR A 257 -11.79 -5.03 -34.43
C THR A 257 -11.42 -6.46 -34.82
N THR A 258 -11.36 -6.76 -36.12
CA THR A 258 -10.97 -8.10 -36.58
C THR A 258 -9.53 -8.40 -36.15
N LEU A 259 -9.34 -9.46 -35.34
CA LEU A 259 -7.99 -9.90 -34.97
C LEU A 259 -7.29 -10.51 -36.20
N GLU A 260 -6.39 -9.74 -36.81
CA GLU A 260 -5.75 -10.13 -38.09
C GLU A 260 -4.61 -11.15 -37.92
N SER A 261 -4.12 -11.35 -36.70
CA SER A 261 -3.01 -12.25 -36.39
C SER A 261 -3.00 -12.73 -34.93
N ASP A 262 -2.24 -13.79 -34.67
CA ASP A 262 -1.91 -14.20 -33.30
C ASP A 262 -1.16 -13.11 -32.52
N GLN A 263 -0.34 -12.28 -33.18
CA GLN A 263 0.33 -11.16 -32.51
C GLN A 263 -0.68 -10.12 -32.00
N SER A 264 -1.71 -9.79 -32.79
CA SER A 264 -2.80 -8.91 -32.35
C SER A 264 -3.68 -9.54 -31.26
N LEU A 265 -3.87 -10.87 -31.24
CA LEU A 265 -4.52 -11.56 -30.11
C LEU A 265 -3.67 -11.46 -28.83
N ASN A 266 -2.37 -11.77 -28.90
CA ASN A 266 -1.47 -11.67 -27.75
C ASN A 266 -1.37 -10.23 -27.20
N GLN A 267 -1.46 -9.22 -28.06
CA GLN A 267 -1.51 -7.81 -27.66
C GLN A 267 -2.88 -7.44 -27.07
N ALA A 268 -3.99 -7.93 -27.63
CA ALA A 268 -5.32 -7.68 -27.09
C ALA A 268 -5.52 -8.32 -25.70
N LEU A 269 -4.99 -9.52 -25.48
CA LEU A 269 -5.00 -10.22 -24.18
C LEU A 269 -4.19 -9.50 -23.08
N LEU A 270 -3.26 -8.61 -23.46
CA LEU A 270 -2.47 -7.80 -22.51
C LEU A 270 -3.24 -6.61 -21.93
N SER A 271 -4.24 -6.11 -22.65
CA SER A 271 -5.09 -4.99 -22.24
C SER A 271 -6.35 -5.44 -21.49
N ILE A 272 -6.42 -6.71 -21.09
CA ILE A 272 -7.57 -7.27 -20.36
C ILE A 272 -7.29 -7.27 -18.86
N ASP A 273 -8.10 -6.50 -18.13
CA ASP A 273 -8.25 -6.54 -16.68
C ASP A 273 -8.76 -7.94 -16.21
N THR A 274 -8.00 -8.54 -15.30
CA THR A 274 -8.27 -9.83 -14.65
C THR A 274 -9.47 -9.82 -13.72
N ALA A 275 -9.66 -8.75 -12.95
CA ALA A 275 -10.79 -8.59 -12.06
C ALA A 275 -12.09 -8.45 -12.88
N GLU A 276 -12.07 -7.66 -13.96
CA GLU A 276 -13.22 -7.54 -14.89
C GLU A 276 -13.49 -8.87 -15.64
N VAL A 277 -12.49 -9.73 -15.90
CA VAL A 277 -12.72 -11.11 -16.38
C VAL A 277 -13.47 -11.95 -15.34
N LEU A 278 -12.99 -11.98 -14.09
CA LEU A 278 -13.60 -12.78 -13.03
C LEU A 278 -15.02 -12.29 -12.71
N ARG A 279 -15.21 -10.97 -12.63
CA ARG A 279 -16.49 -10.29 -12.49
C ARG A 279 -17.48 -10.71 -13.58
N ARG A 280 -17.08 -10.63 -14.85
CA ARG A 280 -17.93 -11.05 -15.98
C ARG A 280 -18.23 -12.54 -15.98
N ALA A 281 -17.25 -13.40 -15.67
CA ALA A 281 -17.45 -14.84 -15.54
C ALA A 281 -18.48 -15.17 -14.44
N THR A 282 -18.47 -14.40 -13.36
CA THR A 282 -19.40 -14.51 -12.22
C THR A 282 -20.81 -14.10 -12.62
N LEU A 283 -20.98 -12.96 -13.29
CA LEU A 283 -22.29 -12.50 -13.76
C LEU A 283 -22.92 -13.48 -14.78
N ILE A 284 -22.12 -14.06 -15.68
CA ILE A 284 -22.58 -15.14 -16.57
C ILE A 284 -23.05 -16.35 -15.75
N LYS A 285 -22.27 -16.76 -14.74
CA LYS A 285 -22.56 -17.96 -13.93
C LYS A 285 -23.86 -17.82 -13.13
N LEU A 286 -24.10 -16.65 -12.55
CA LEU A 286 -25.37 -16.35 -11.88
C LEU A 286 -26.57 -16.47 -12.83
N LEU A 287 -26.47 -15.96 -14.07
CA LEU A 287 -27.51 -16.09 -15.09
C LEU A 287 -27.76 -17.54 -15.55
N VAL A 288 -26.73 -18.40 -15.55
CA VAL A 288 -26.80 -19.76 -16.12
C VAL A 288 -27.15 -20.82 -15.08
N ASP A 289 -26.58 -20.76 -13.88
CA ASP A 289 -26.83 -21.72 -12.80
C ASP A 289 -28.07 -21.36 -11.97
N LYS A 290 -28.41 -20.06 -11.88
CA LYS A 290 -29.53 -19.53 -11.10
C LYS A 290 -30.54 -18.69 -11.93
N PRO A 291 -30.99 -19.09 -13.14
CA PRO A 291 -31.84 -18.28 -14.02
C PRO A 291 -33.23 -17.91 -13.46
N ALA A 292 -33.65 -18.52 -12.35
CA ALA A 292 -34.88 -18.19 -11.63
C ALA A 292 -34.71 -17.11 -10.55
N GLU A 293 -33.47 -16.91 -10.07
CA GLU A 293 -33.08 -15.86 -9.12
C GLU A 293 -32.49 -14.67 -9.89
N TYR A 294 -31.63 -14.94 -10.88
CA TYR A 294 -31.00 -13.96 -11.77
C TYR A 294 -31.48 -14.19 -13.23
N PRO A 295 -32.68 -13.72 -13.60
CA PRO A 295 -33.15 -13.79 -14.98
C PRO A 295 -32.42 -12.79 -15.88
N LEU A 296 -32.33 -13.08 -17.17
CA LEU A 296 -31.74 -12.17 -18.16
C LEU A 296 -32.54 -10.84 -18.22
N PRO A 297 -31.89 -9.65 -18.10
CA PRO A 297 -32.58 -8.36 -18.06
C PRO A 297 -33.40 -8.01 -19.31
N GLU A 298 -34.47 -7.22 -19.13
CA GLU A 298 -35.43 -6.90 -20.21
C GLU A 298 -34.77 -6.10 -21.35
N GLY A 299 -34.84 -6.66 -22.57
CA GLY A 299 -34.23 -6.08 -23.78
C GLY A 299 -32.92 -6.76 -24.21
N VAL A 300 -32.27 -7.49 -23.29
CA VAL A 300 -31.13 -8.36 -23.58
C VAL A 300 -31.64 -9.70 -24.13
N ASN A 301 -30.99 -10.24 -25.16
CA ASN A 301 -31.47 -11.46 -25.85
C ASN A 301 -30.63 -12.71 -25.56
N ASP A 302 -29.36 -12.54 -25.18
CA ASP A 302 -28.42 -13.61 -24.92
C ASP A 302 -27.25 -13.15 -24.03
N THR A 303 -26.43 -14.10 -23.57
CA THR A 303 -25.27 -13.83 -22.70
C THR A 303 -24.14 -13.05 -23.36
N VAL A 304 -24.03 -12.99 -24.70
CA VAL A 304 -23.03 -12.13 -25.38
C VAL A 304 -23.53 -10.68 -25.40
N ALA A 305 -24.80 -10.47 -25.71
CA ALA A 305 -25.45 -9.16 -25.62
C ALA A 305 -25.40 -8.60 -24.18
N PHE A 306 -25.64 -9.46 -23.18
CA PHE A 306 -25.50 -9.11 -21.75
C PHE A 306 -24.12 -8.54 -21.41
N LEU A 307 -23.04 -9.20 -21.87
CA LEU A 307 -21.67 -8.77 -21.55
C LEU A 307 -21.30 -7.41 -22.13
N GLN A 308 -21.99 -6.97 -23.19
CA GLN A 308 -21.80 -5.66 -23.81
C GLN A 308 -22.73 -4.57 -23.23
N ASP A 309 -23.75 -4.93 -22.45
CA ASP A 309 -24.66 -3.98 -21.81
C ASP A 309 -24.23 -3.71 -20.35
N SER A 310 -23.71 -2.50 -20.11
CA SER A 310 -23.24 -2.10 -18.78
C SER A 310 -24.36 -1.95 -17.75
N GLN A 311 -25.59 -1.58 -18.16
CA GLN A 311 -26.71 -1.43 -17.22
C GLN A 311 -27.26 -2.80 -16.81
N ALA A 312 -27.36 -3.73 -17.75
CA ALA A 312 -27.78 -5.10 -17.49
C ALA A 312 -26.81 -5.81 -16.52
N LYS A 313 -25.49 -5.66 -16.71
CA LYS A 313 -24.47 -6.19 -15.79
C LYS A 313 -24.61 -5.61 -14.38
N GLN A 314 -24.67 -4.28 -14.27
CA GLN A 314 -24.81 -3.58 -12.99
C GLN A 314 -26.04 -4.05 -12.20
N GLN A 315 -27.19 -4.21 -12.86
CA GLN A 315 -28.42 -4.70 -12.23
C GLN A 315 -28.27 -6.09 -11.59
N ILE A 316 -27.60 -7.02 -12.27
CA ILE A 316 -27.36 -8.38 -11.75
C ILE A 316 -26.32 -8.37 -10.62
N GLU A 317 -25.31 -7.50 -10.71
CA GLU A 317 -24.27 -7.34 -9.71
C GLU A 317 -24.81 -6.74 -8.40
N GLU A 318 -25.59 -5.67 -8.47
CA GLU A 318 -26.28 -5.06 -7.32
C GLU A 318 -27.23 -6.05 -6.63
N GLN A 319 -27.89 -6.92 -7.40
CA GLN A 319 -28.73 -7.98 -6.84
C GLN A 319 -27.92 -9.08 -6.14
N ALA A 320 -26.73 -9.40 -6.66
CA ALA A 320 -25.85 -10.45 -6.13
C ALA A 320 -25.01 -10.01 -4.91
N THR A 321 -24.82 -8.70 -4.73
CA THR A 321 -24.01 -8.08 -3.66
C THR A 321 -24.83 -7.36 -2.58
N ALA A 322 -26.17 -7.31 -2.72
CA ALA A 322 -27.06 -6.69 -1.75
C ALA A 322 -26.92 -7.29 -0.33
N ASN A 323 -26.94 -6.44 0.70
CA ASN A 323 -26.69 -6.78 2.12
C ASN A 323 -27.24 -8.16 2.55
N GLY A 324 -26.33 -9.07 2.91
CA GLY A 324 -26.65 -10.42 3.37
C GLY A 324 -26.73 -11.48 2.27
N ASN A 325 -26.55 -11.10 1.00
CA ASN A 325 -26.30 -12.02 -0.10
C ASN A 325 -24.79 -12.22 -0.28
N THR A 326 -24.33 -13.47 -0.31
CA THR A 326 -22.93 -13.84 -0.60
C THR A 326 -22.76 -14.45 -1.99
N ASP A 327 -23.85 -14.56 -2.78
CA ASP A 327 -23.86 -15.25 -4.08
C ASP A 327 -22.76 -14.79 -5.03
N PHE A 328 -22.42 -13.49 -5.05
CA PHE A 328 -21.37 -12.97 -5.93
C PHE A 328 -19.99 -13.56 -5.59
N ASP A 329 -19.58 -13.43 -4.32
CA ASP A 329 -18.27 -13.88 -3.83
C ASP A 329 -18.17 -15.41 -3.78
N ASP A 330 -19.24 -16.08 -3.36
CA ASP A 330 -19.33 -17.54 -3.40
C ASP A 330 -19.27 -18.07 -4.85
N THR A 331 -19.80 -17.33 -5.82
CA THR A 331 -19.73 -17.70 -7.25
C THR A 331 -18.35 -17.42 -7.84
N GLN A 332 -17.68 -16.30 -7.50
CA GLN A 332 -16.27 -16.08 -7.83
C GLN A 332 -15.40 -17.23 -7.33
N LYS A 333 -15.58 -17.61 -6.07
CA LYS A 333 -14.85 -18.73 -5.45
C LYS A 333 -15.12 -20.06 -6.16
N GLN A 334 -16.38 -20.36 -6.48
CA GLN A 334 -16.72 -21.56 -7.25
C GLN A 334 -16.02 -21.60 -8.63
N ILE A 335 -15.93 -20.47 -9.34
CA ILE A 335 -15.20 -20.39 -10.62
C ILE A 335 -13.71 -20.69 -10.43
N LEU A 336 -13.08 -20.12 -9.38
CA LEU A 336 -11.67 -20.33 -9.06
C LEU A 336 -11.37 -21.76 -8.57
N GLU A 337 -12.34 -22.45 -7.98
CA GLU A 337 -12.23 -23.85 -7.55
C GLU A 337 -12.53 -24.85 -8.70
N ASP A 338 -13.34 -24.49 -9.71
CA ASP A 338 -13.74 -25.40 -10.79
C ASP A 338 -12.63 -25.66 -11.84
N LYS A 339 -12.41 -26.95 -12.12
CA LYS A 339 -11.36 -27.50 -13.00
C LYS A 339 -11.70 -27.45 -14.50
N GLN A 340 -12.97 -27.21 -14.83
CA GLN A 340 -13.48 -27.14 -16.20
C GLN A 340 -13.59 -25.69 -16.70
N LEU A 341 -13.80 -24.74 -15.78
CA LEU A 341 -13.97 -23.31 -16.06
C LEU A 341 -12.63 -22.55 -16.08
N VAL A 342 -11.74 -22.89 -15.13
CA VAL A 342 -10.38 -22.37 -14.99
C VAL A 342 -9.41 -23.52 -15.24
N SER A 343 -8.27 -23.26 -15.89
CA SER A 343 -7.38 -24.33 -16.38
C SER A 343 -6.77 -25.18 -15.24
N ASP A 344 -6.99 -26.49 -15.28
CA ASP A 344 -6.38 -27.46 -14.35
C ASP A 344 -4.93 -27.84 -14.74
N ASN A 345 -4.51 -27.46 -15.95
CA ASN A 345 -3.14 -27.61 -16.46
C ASN A 345 -2.27 -26.36 -16.20
N ALA A 346 -2.77 -25.34 -15.49
CA ALA A 346 -2.10 -24.05 -15.27
C ALA A 346 -0.89 -24.09 -14.31
N LYS A 347 -0.18 -25.23 -14.28
CA LYS A 347 1.15 -25.31 -13.68
C LYS A 347 2.15 -24.63 -14.62
N LEU A 348 2.58 -23.41 -14.25
CA LEU A 348 3.76 -22.75 -14.81
C LEU A 348 4.91 -23.77 -14.96
N ALA A 349 5.36 -23.94 -16.21
CA ALA A 349 6.45 -24.85 -16.55
C ALA A 349 7.80 -24.30 -16.06
N ALA A 350 8.83 -25.14 -16.01
CA ALA A 350 10.17 -24.70 -15.67
C ALA A 350 10.75 -23.76 -16.75
N ALA A 351 10.78 -22.45 -16.44
CA ALA A 351 11.20 -21.39 -17.34
C ALA A 351 11.45 -20.07 -16.56
N GLU A 352 11.91 -19.04 -17.27
CA GLU A 352 11.97 -17.66 -16.81
C GLU A 352 10.64 -16.93 -17.13
N TYR A 353 10.07 -16.26 -16.14
CA TYR A 353 8.85 -15.46 -16.22
C TYR A 353 9.09 -14.04 -15.72
N ILE A 354 8.41 -13.09 -16.34
CA ILE A 354 8.21 -11.74 -15.84
C ILE A 354 6.85 -11.73 -15.16
N VAL A 355 6.79 -11.39 -13.87
CA VAL A 355 5.54 -11.13 -13.16
C VAL A 355 5.31 -9.62 -13.21
N GLN A 356 4.25 -9.20 -13.89
CA GLN A 356 3.88 -7.81 -14.07
C GLN A 356 2.63 -7.50 -13.25
N LEU A 357 2.73 -6.48 -12.38
CA LEU A 357 1.63 -5.88 -11.62
C LEU A 357 1.39 -4.46 -12.17
N ASP A 358 0.48 -3.68 -11.56
CA ASP A 358 0.15 -2.34 -12.07
C ASP A 358 1.31 -1.34 -11.92
N HIS A 359 2.01 -1.37 -10.79
CA HIS A 359 3.05 -0.41 -10.40
C HIS A 359 4.37 -1.09 -9.94
N ASP A 360 4.54 -2.38 -10.23
CA ASP A 360 5.64 -3.22 -9.72
C ASP A 360 5.85 -4.43 -10.66
N ALA A 361 7.08 -4.91 -10.78
CA ALA A 361 7.43 -6.09 -11.58
C ALA A 361 8.70 -6.78 -11.10
N PHE A 362 8.73 -8.10 -11.18
CA PHE A 362 9.89 -8.92 -10.80
C PHE A 362 10.01 -10.18 -11.67
N ALA A 363 11.21 -10.76 -11.77
CA ALA A 363 11.45 -11.98 -12.53
C ALA A 363 11.49 -13.23 -11.64
N LEU A 364 10.88 -14.32 -12.12
CA LEU A 364 10.91 -15.65 -11.52
C LEU A 364 11.54 -16.64 -12.49
N HIS A 365 12.63 -17.29 -12.09
CA HIS A 365 13.20 -18.44 -12.79
C HIS A 365 12.84 -19.72 -12.04
N LEU A 366 11.95 -20.53 -12.60
CA LEU A 366 11.49 -21.79 -12.01
C LEU A 366 12.25 -22.99 -12.59
N ASN A 367 12.95 -23.75 -11.76
CA ASN A 367 13.60 -25.02 -12.16
C ASN A 367 12.63 -26.20 -12.01
N ALA A 368 12.81 -27.24 -12.84
CA ALA A 368 11.94 -28.42 -12.87
C ALA A 368 12.01 -29.32 -11.61
N ASP A 369 12.96 -29.07 -10.71
CA ASP A 369 13.17 -29.81 -9.46
C ASP A 369 12.50 -29.17 -8.23
N GLY A 370 11.79 -28.05 -8.40
CA GLY A 370 11.19 -27.27 -7.30
C GLY A 370 12.12 -26.21 -6.70
N THR A 371 13.29 -25.95 -7.30
CA THR A 371 14.15 -24.80 -6.98
C THR A 371 13.96 -23.66 -7.98
N GLY A 372 14.65 -22.54 -7.78
CA GLY A 372 14.64 -21.43 -8.73
C GLY A 372 15.40 -20.21 -8.22
N GLN A 373 15.24 -19.08 -8.90
CA GLN A 373 15.65 -17.75 -8.43
C GLN A 373 14.53 -16.72 -8.59
N ILE A 374 14.53 -15.71 -7.73
CA ILE A 374 13.75 -14.47 -7.87
C ILE A 374 14.71 -13.30 -8.02
N HIS A 375 14.34 -12.33 -8.85
CA HIS A 375 15.09 -11.10 -9.09
C HIS A 375 14.14 -9.90 -8.95
N ALA A 376 14.48 -8.98 -8.05
CA ALA A 376 13.82 -7.68 -7.82
C ALA A 376 14.93 -6.59 -7.74
N TYR A 377 14.93 -5.69 -6.74
CA TYR A 377 16.14 -4.89 -6.44
C TYR A 377 17.29 -5.75 -5.94
N THR A 378 17.00 -6.88 -5.28
CA THR A 378 17.98 -7.91 -4.93
C THR A 378 17.55 -9.28 -5.47
N SER A 379 18.50 -10.20 -5.56
CA SER A 379 18.28 -11.56 -6.06
C SER A 379 18.42 -12.59 -4.95
N SER A 380 17.61 -13.64 -5.01
CA SER A 380 17.63 -14.72 -4.01
C SER A 380 17.20 -16.06 -4.61
N ASN A 381 17.65 -17.15 -4.01
CA ASN A 381 17.20 -18.48 -4.40
C ASN A 381 15.79 -18.72 -3.85
N ILE A 382 14.92 -19.34 -4.65
CA ILE A 382 13.58 -19.75 -4.24
C ILE A 382 13.44 -21.26 -4.20
N THR A 383 12.50 -21.72 -3.39
CA THR A 383 11.88 -23.04 -3.55
C THR A 383 10.42 -22.84 -3.92
N TRP A 384 9.87 -23.71 -4.76
CA TRP A 384 8.49 -23.61 -5.20
C TRP A 384 7.82 -24.98 -5.24
N SER A 385 6.52 -24.98 -5.01
CA SER A 385 5.67 -26.16 -5.10
C SER A 385 4.34 -25.79 -5.76
N TYR A 386 3.69 -26.78 -6.37
CA TYR A 386 2.37 -26.62 -6.96
C TYR A 386 1.42 -27.64 -6.32
N ALA A 387 0.46 -27.14 -5.54
CA ALA A 387 -0.54 -27.93 -4.84
C ALA A 387 -1.83 -27.11 -4.74
N ASN A 388 -3.00 -27.78 -4.76
CA ASN A 388 -4.30 -27.13 -4.65
C ASN A 388 -4.49 -25.93 -5.61
N ARG A 389 -3.97 -26.04 -6.84
CA ARG A 389 -3.95 -25.01 -7.91
C ARG A 389 -3.04 -23.78 -7.67
N ILE A 390 -2.42 -23.68 -6.50
CA ILE A 390 -1.55 -22.55 -6.12
C ILE A 390 -0.08 -22.90 -6.34
N HIS A 391 0.69 -21.98 -6.92
CA HIS A 391 2.14 -22.00 -6.90
C HIS A 391 2.64 -21.30 -5.63
N THR A 392 2.91 -22.05 -4.57
CA THR A 392 3.54 -21.52 -3.36
C THR A 392 5.05 -21.45 -3.58
N ILE A 393 5.58 -20.23 -3.64
CA ILE A 393 7.00 -19.90 -3.80
C ILE A 393 7.49 -19.31 -2.47
N THR A 394 8.60 -19.84 -1.95
CA THR A 394 9.24 -19.36 -0.71
C THR A 394 10.66 -18.88 -1.02
N VAL A 395 10.97 -17.66 -0.60
CA VAL A 395 12.26 -16.99 -0.86
C VAL A 395 13.23 -17.32 0.28
N ALA A 396 14.41 -17.85 -0.04
CA ALA A 396 15.34 -18.38 0.97
C ALA A 396 15.98 -17.29 1.85
N ASN A 397 16.22 -16.10 1.28
CA ASN A 397 16.49 -14.85 2.00
C ASN A 397 15.55 -13.79 1.41
N PRO A 398 14.67 -13.13 2.18
CA PRO A 398 13.72 -12.16 1.64
C PRO A 398 14.37 -11.05 0.81
N VAL A 399 13.87 -10.82 -0.40
CA VAL A 399 14.43 -9.82 -1.34
C VAL A 399 13.84 -8.45 -1.13
N GLU A 400 14.65 -7.40 -1.31
CA GLU A 400 14.16 -6.02 -1.22
C GLU A 400 13.31 -5.71 -2.46
N THR A 401 12.07 -5.24 -2.25
CA THR A 401 11.14 -4.89 -3.33
C THR A 401 10.67 -3.44 -3.28
N TYR A 402 10.76 -2.78 -2.12
CA TYR A 402 10.34 -1.40 -1.94
C TYR A 402 11.00 -0.79 -0.72
N ARG A 403 11.44 0.46 -0.83
CA ARG A 403 11.92 1.31 0.26
C ARG A 403 11.31 2.70 0.08
N ASP A 404 10.76 3.28 1.12
CA ASP A 404 10.22 4.65 1.08
C ASP A 404 11.17 5.68 1.71
N GLU A 405 10.83 6.95 1.49
CA GLU A 405 11.58 8.12 1.96
C GLU A 405 11.54 8.26 3.49
N ASP A 406 10.49 7.74 4.14
CA ASP A 406 10.36 7.61 5.60
C ASP A 406 11.25 6.48 6.18
N GLY A 407 11.97 5.73 5.33
CA GLY A 407 12.95 4.73 5.76
C GLY A 407 12.36 3.35 6.11
N TRP A 408 11.11 3.07 5.73
CA TRP A 408 10.61 1.70 5.70
C TRP A 408 11.16 0.92 4.52
N LEU A 409 11.14 -0.41 4.66
CA LEU A 409 11.65 -1.38 3.71
C LEU A 409 10.76 -2.61 3.73
N LYS A 410 10.19 -2.98 2.58
CA LYS A 410 9.45 -4.23 2.40
C LYS A 410 10.38 -5.28 1.80
N ARG A 411 10.47 -6.45 2.43
CA ARG A 411 11.23 -7.60 1.90
C ARG A 411 10.32 -8.79 1.60
N LEU A 412 10.22 -9.17 0.32
CA LEU A 412 9.35 -10.23 -0.17
C LEU A 412 9.89 -11.61 0.21
N LYS A 413 9.05 -12.39 0.90
CA LYS A 413 9.38 -13.60 1.66
C LYS A 413 8.65 -14.84 1.10
N LYS A 414 7.40 -14.66 0.67
CA LYS A 414 6.55 -15.71 0.10
C LYS A 414 5.67 -15.12 -1.00
N ILE A 415 5.41 -15.90 -2.05
CA ILE A 415 4.42 -15.62 -3.09
C ILE A 415 3.49 -16.83 -3.19
N GLU A 416 2.20 -16.60 -3.36
CA GLU A 416 1.22 -17.61 -3.79
C GLU A 416 0.51 -17.12 -5.05
N LEU A 417 0.71 -17.83 -6.15
CA LEU A 417 0.19 -17.50 -7.48
C LEU A 417 -0.91 -18.49 -7.89
N GLN A 418 -2.13 -18.00 -8.12
CA GLN A 418 -3.26 -18.79 -8.60
C GLN A 418 -3.66 -18.34 -10.02
N VAL A 419 -3.36 -19.17 -11.01
CA VAL A 419 -3.62 -18.86 -12.44
C VAL A 419 -5.10 -19.06 -12.77
N ILE A 420 -5.72 -18.00 -13.30
CA ILE A 420 -7.13 -17.90 -13.69
C ILE A 420 -7.32 -18.25 -15.18
N ASN A 421 -6.41 -17.81 -16.04
CA ASN A 421 -6.42 -18.15 -17.47
C ASN A 421 -5.00 -18.22 -18.03
N GLN A 422 -4.78 -19.02 -19.08
CA GLN A 422 -3.49 -19.12 -19.75
C GLN A 422 -3.67 -19.47 -21.23
N SER A 423 -3.06 -18.66 -22.11
CA SER A 423 -2.90 -18.98 -23.53
C SER A 423 -1.51 -18.53 -24.00
N ASN A 424 -0.92 -19.28 -24.95
CA ASN A 424 0.35 -18.95 -25.60
C ASN A 424 1.48 -18.50 -24.63
N GLY A 425 1.63 -19.16 -23.47
CA GLY A 425 2.69 -18.87 -22.49
C GLY A 425 2.55 -17.53 -21.73
N ARG A 426 1.38 -16.89 -21.78
CA ARG A 426 0.98 -15.79 -20.91
C ARG A 426 -0.13 -16.28 -19.99
N ALA A 427 -0.01 -16.00 -18.70
CA ALA A 427 -0.94 -16.43 -17.67
C ALA A 427 -1.48 -15.23 -16.89
N MET A 428 -2.80 -15.17 -16.76
CA MET A 428 -3.54 -14.24 -15.92
C MET A 428 -3.70 -14.90 -14.54
N ALA A 429 -3.25 -14.27 -13.47
CA ALA A 429 -3.23 -14.87 -12.14
C ALA A 429 -3.57 -13.86 -11.05
N ASN A 430 -4.25 -14.31 -10.00
CA ASN A 430 -4.23 -13.59 -8.74
C ASN A 430 -2.92 -13.92 -7.99
N ILE A 431 -2.35 -12.94 -7.30
CA ILE A 431 -1.10 -13.09 -6.55
C ILE A 431 -1.27 -12.62 -5.10
N THR A 432 -0.95 -13.51 -4.16
CA THR A 432 -0.75 -13.14 -2.75
C THR A 432 0.75 -13.00 -2.48
N ARG A 433 1.17 -11.87 -1.91
CA ARG A 433 2.57 -11.54 -1.61
C ARG A 433 2.74 -11.25 -0.12
N VAL A 434 3.69 -11.92 0.53
CA VAL A 434 3.97 -11.73 1.97
C VAL A 434 5.35 -11.09 2.14
N PHE A 435 5.39 -10.00 2.90
CA PHE A 435 6.57 -9.17 3.13
C PHE A 435 6.89 -9.05 4.62
N ASP A 436 8.18 -9.11 4.94
CA ASP A 436 8.70 -8.54 6.20
C ASP A 436 8.72 -7.01 6.04
N ARG A 437 8.03 -6.27 6.92
CA ARG A 437 8.13 -4.80 7.02
C ARG A 437 9.19 -4.39 8.03
N ILE A 438 10.14 -3.58 7.58
CA ILE A 438 11.29 -3.16 8.36
C ILE A 438 11.32 -1.64 8.41
N HIS A 439 11.49 -1.04 9.59
CA HIS A 439 11.70 0.41 9.77
C HIS A 439 12.92 0.63 10.64
N ASN A 440 13.78 1.60 10.30
CA ASN A 440 15.02 1.88 11.06
C ASN A 440 15.87 0.63 11.40
N ALA A 441 15.90 -0.35 10.48
CA ALA A 441 16.53 -1.68 10.59
C ALA A 441 15.95 -2.65 11.64
N SER A 442 14.82 -2.33 12.27
CA SER A 442 13.99 -3.24 13.08
C SER A 442 12.90 -3.90 12.24
N LEU A 443 12.52 -5.13 12.56
CA LEU A 443 11.33 -5.79 11.99
C LEU A 443 10.10 -5.36 12.80
N GLU A 444 9.11 -4.77 12.14
CA GLU A 444 7.90 -4.24 12.78
C GLU A 444 6.73 -5.23 12.66
N ASP A 445 6.35 -5.58 11.44
CA ASP A 445 5.19 -6.43 11.13
C ASP A 445 5.37 -7.30 9.87
N GLU A 446 4.46 -8.26 9.66
CA GLU A 446 4.37 -9.06 8.43
C GLU A 446 3.16 -8.59 7.62
N LEU A 447 3.40 -8.02 6.45
CA LEU A 447 2.38 -7.49 5.55
C LEU A 447 2.03 -8.54 4.49
N THR A 448 0.74 -8.85 4.33
CA THR A 448 0.23 -9.61 3.19
C THR A 448 -0.53 -8.67 2.26
N LEU A 449 -0.16 -8.65 0.98
CA LEU A 449 -0.90 -8.00 -0.08
C LEU A 449 -1.52 -9.06 -1.00
N VAL A 450 -2.68 -8.74 -1.56
CA VAL A 450 -3.31 -9.51 -2.64
C VAL A 450 -3.47 -8.56 -3.81
N ASP A 451 -2.83 -8.89 -4.93
CA ASP A 451 -2.83 -8.11 -6.15
C ASP A 451 -3.26 -9.03 -7.31
N ASP A 452 -3.46 -8.46 -8.50
CA ASP A 452 -3.57 -9.22 -9.74
C ASP A 452 -2.27 -9.13 -10.56
N ALA A 453 -1.98 -10.18 -11.34
CA ALA A 453 -0.71 -10.35 -12.03
C ALA A 453 -0.85 -10.90 -13.45
N ILE A 454 -0.12 -10.29 -14.38
CA ILE A 454 0.15 -10.86 -15.71
C ILE A 454 1.52 -11.54 -15.67
N VAL A 455 1.53 -12.87 -15.70
CA VAL A 455 2.73 -13.71 -15.69
C VAL A 455 3.11 -14.06 -17.13
N ILE A 456 4.18 -13.44 -17.64
CA ILE A 456 4.63 -13.53 -19.03
C ILE A 456 5.86 -14.43 -19.09
N ASN A 457 5.81 -15.55 -19.83
CA ASN A 457 7.03 -16.30 -20.15
C ASN A 457 7.98 -15.42 -20.99
N ASN A 458 9.25 -15.27 -20.61
CA ASN A 458 10.13 -14.26 -21.21
C ASN A 458 10.49 -14.49 -22.69
N ARG A 459 10.10 -15.63 -23.27
CA ARG A 459 10.20 -15.92 -24.71
C ARG A 459 9.02 -15.35 -25.53
N ASN A 460 7.91 -15.06 -24.86
CA ASN A 460 6.62 -14.68 -25.47
C ASN A 460 6.28 -13.19 -25.22
N THR A 461 7.32 -12.40 -24.93
CA THR A 461 7.32 -10.93 -24.88
C THR A 461 7.05 -10.32 -26.27
N LEU A 462 6.78 -9.02 -26.31
CA LEU A 462 6.38 -8.34 -27.54
C LEU A 462 7.55 -8.22 -28.54
N LEU A 463 7.34 -8.70 -29.77
CA LEU A 463 8.32 -8.60 -30.86
C LEU A 463 8.32 -7.20 -31.46
N VAL A 464 9.34 -6.40 -31.12
CA VAL A 464 9.60 -5.08 -31.73
C VAL A 464 10.65 -5.22 -32.84
N PRO A 465 10.33 -4.92 -34.11
CA PRO A 465 11.28 -5.03 -35.22
C PRO A 465 12.47 -4.08 -35.10
N TYR A 466 13.66 -4.52 -35.56
CA TYR A 466 14.88 -3.71 -35.59
C TYR A 466 14.69 -2.32 -36.21
N GLN A 467 13.94 -2.23 -37.32
CA GLN A 467 13.66 -0.97 -38.01
C GLN A 467 12.74 -0.05 -37.20
N THR A 468 11.83 -0.60 -36.41
CA THR A 468 10.96 0.17 -35.50
C THR A 468 11.79 0.84 -34.42
N LEU A 469 12.81 0.13 -33.88
CA LEU A 469 13.74 0.61 -32.85
C LEU A 469 14.67 1.75 -33.31
N LEU A 470 14.84 2.02 -34.60
CA LEU A 470 15.73 3.09 -35.05
C LEU A 470 15.15 4.49 -34.78
N GLY A 471 15.96 5.39 -34.23
CA GLY A 471 15.60 6.79 -33.97
C GLY A 471 15.87 7.24 -32.53
N ASP A 472 15.25 8.35 -32.16
CA ASP A 472 15.32 8.94 -30.82
C ASP A 472 14.21 8.38 -29.92
N TRP A 473 14.57 8.01 -28.69
CA TRP A 473 13.68 7.44 -27.69
C TRP A 473 13.85 8.13 -26.35
N GLN A 474 12.74 8.23 -25.63
CA GLN A 474 12.67 8.54 -24.21
C GLN A 474 12.37 7.25 -23.46
N ILE A 475 13.19 6.93 -22.47
CA ILE A 475 13.02 5.81 -21.54
C ILE A 475 12.66 6.42 -20.19
N SER A 476 11.61 5.94 -19.55
CA SER A 476 11.17 6.40 -18.23
C SER A 476 10.95 5.18 -17.33
N GLU A 477 11.59 5.14 -16.16
CA GLU A 477 11.37 4.06 -15.19
C GLU A 477 10.05 4.30 -14.41
N ASP A 478 9.10 3.37 -14.48
CA ASP A 478 7.79 3.44 -13.79
C ASP A 478 7.93 3.18 -12.27
N ILE A 479 9.14 2.80 -11.81
CA ILE A 479 9.45 2.56 -10.39
C ILE A 479 9.96 3.86 -9.76
N TYR A 480 9.51 4.17 -8.54
CA TYR A 480 9.60 5.46 -7.84
C TYR A 480 11.00 6.11 -7.70
N GLN A 481 11.56 6.62 -8.80
CA GLN A 481 12.25 7.93 -8.91
C GLN A 481 11.99 8.62 -10.27
N GLY A 482 11.34 7.96 -11.24
CA GLY A 482 10.89 8.60 -12.49
C GLY A 482 12.03 9.02 -13.44
N GLU A 483 13.23 8.46 -13.28
CA GLU A 483 14.38 8.78 -14.11
C GLU A 483 14.04 8.60 -15.59
N THR A 484 14.12 9.71 -16.33
CA THR A 484 13.63 9.79 -17.71
C THR A 484 14.75 10.26 -18.63
N PHE A 485 15.45 9.29 -19.23
CA PHE A 485 16.64 9.52 -20.05
C PHE A 485 16.36 9.27 -21.53
N ASN A 486 17.10 9.98 -22.39
CA ASN A 486 16.92 9.89 -23.84
C ASN A 486 18.08 9.14 -24.49
N VAL A 487 17.78 8.23 -25.41
CA VAL A 487 18.78 7.47 -26.18
C VAL A 487 18.46 7.48 -27.67
N ARG A 488 19.48 7.67 -28.51
CA ARG A 488 19.38 7.39 -29.95
C ARG A 488 19.86 5.99 -30.24
N LEU A 489 19.03 5.19 -30.91
CA LEU A 489 19.42 3.90 -31.48
C LEU A 489 19.68 4.06 -32.99
N ASN A 490 20.95 3.95 -33.40
CA ASN A 490 21.37 4.14 -34.79
C ASN A 490 21.49 2.81 -35.55
N GLU A 491 21.59 2.89 -36.88
CA GLU A 491 21.96 1.75 -37.72
C GLU A 491 23.29 1.11 -37.31
N HIS A 492 23.45 -0.18 -37.64
CA HIS A 492 24.64 -0.98 -37.32
C HIS A 492 24.95 -1.19 -35.82
N GLY A 493 24.01 -0.88 -34.91
CA GLY A 493 24.14 -1.22 -33.49
C GLY A 493 24.97 -0.25 -32.66
N SER A 494 25.13 1.01 -33.08
CA SER A 494 25.64 2.07 -32.22
C SER A 494 24.50 2.86 -31.56
N SER A 495 24.68 3.23 -30.30
CA SER A 495 23.76 4.11 -29.57
C SER A 495 24.46 5.41 -29.19
N TYR A 496 23.68 6.45 -28.95
CA TYR A 496 24.15 7.69 -28.34
C TYR A 496 23.26 8.02 -27.16
N ASP A 497 23.86 8.13 -25.98
CA ASP A 497 23.17 8.54 -24.76
C ASP A 497 23.18 10.07 -24.65
N TYR A 498 22.00 10.68 -24.45
CA TYR A 498 21.88 12.13 -24.38
C TYR A 498 22.23 12.72 -23.01
N ALA A 499 22.17 11.92 -21.93
CA ALA A 499 22.52 12.35 -20.58
C ALA A 499 24.03 12.28 -20.35
N GLU A 500 24.67 11.13 -20.64
CA GLU A 500 26.13 10.97 -20.56
C GLU A 500 26.89 11.67 -21.69
N GLN A 501 26.21 11.98 -22.81
CA GLN A 501 26.83 12.37 -24.09
C GLN A 501 27.79 11.29 -24.65
N SER A 502 27.57 10.03 -24.24
CA SER A 502 28.44 8.89 -24.56
C SER A 502 27.97 8.17 -25.82
N ASN A 503 28.91 7.47 -26.49
CA ASN A 503 28.58 6.60 -27.63
C ASN A 503 28.60 5.15 -27.14
N GLY A 504 27.43 4.56 -26.99
CA GLY A 504 27.24 3.18 -26.61
C GLY A 504 27.15 2.24 -27.83
N SER A 505 26.78 0.99 -27.55
CA SER A 505 26.34 0.05 -28.58
C SER A 505 25.07 -0.67 -28.14
N TRP A 506 24.35 -1.24 -29.09
CA TRP A 506 23.14 -2.02 -28.83
C TRP A 506 23.00 -3.15 -29.86
N GLN A 507 22.31 -4.21 -29.48
CA GLN A 507 21.99 -5.32 -30.37
C GLN A 507 20.60 -5.90 -30.04
N LEU A 508 19.86 -6.35 -31.06
CA LEU A 508 18.59 -7.05 -30.89
C LEU A 508 18.84 -8.55 -31.04
N ALA A 509 18.63 -9.32 -29.98
CA ALA A 509 18.89 -10.77 -29.95
C ALA A 509 17.80 -11.50 -29.15
N ASN A 510 17.32 -12.64 -29.65
CA ASN A 510 16.36 -13.52 -28.93
C ASN A 510 15.16 -12.78 -28.29
N ASN A 511 14.55 -11.86 -29.03
CA ASN A 511 13.42 -11.03 -28.60
C ASN A 511 13.68 -10.07 -27.42
N ARG A 512 14.95 -9.69 -27.20
CA ARG A 512 15.36 -8.64 -26.26
C ARG A 512 16.37 -7.67 -26.88
N LEU A 513 16.28 -6.41 -26.50
CA LEU A 513 17.26 -5.36 -26.78
C LEU A 513 18.35 -5.44 -25.72
N LEU A 514 19.61 -5.55 -26.15
CA LEU A 514 20.78 -5.62 -25.28
C LEU A 514 21.59 -4.34 -25.40
N MET A 515 21.83 -3.67 -24.27
CA MET A 515 22.60 -2.44 -24.17
C MET A 515 23.79 -2.64 -23.22
N PRO A 516 24.98 -3.00 -23.74
CA PRO A 516 26.20 -3.07 -22.94
C PRO A 516 26.69 -1.68 -22.52
N TYR A 517 26.98 -1.53 -21.24
CA TYR A 517 27.51 -0.32 -20.60
C TYR A 517 28.70 -0.66 -19.69
N ASN A 518 29.30 0.33 -19.02
CA ASN A 518 30.41 0.09 -18.08
C ASN A 518 30.22 0.90 -16.80
N GLU A 519 29.91 0.21 -15.71
CA GLU A 519 29.62 0.82 -14.42
C GLU A 519 30.85 0.73 -13.51
N ASN A 520 31.41 1.87 -13.10
CA ASN A 520 32.55 1.93 -12.18
C ASN A 520 33.80 1.10 -12.61
N GLY A 521 33.92 0.76 -13.90
CA GLY A 521 34.98 -0.08 -14.46
C GLY A 521 34.55 -1.53 -14.77
N GLN A 522 33.41 -1.99 -14.25
CA GLN A 522 32.84 -3.32 -14.55
C GLN A 522 32.09 -3.28 -15.89
N PRO A 523 32.27 -4.26 -16.80
CA PRO A 523 31.37 -4.44 -17.92
C PRO A 523 30.00 -4.93 -17.43
N SER A 524 28.95 -4.31 -17.94
CA SER A 524 27.56 -4.67 -17.64
C SER A 524 26.73 -4.72 -18.93
N THR A 525 25.56 -5.35 -18.89
CA THR A 525 24.59 -5.30 -20.01
C THR A 525 23.17 -5.30 -19.49
N THR A 526 22.42 -4.26 -19.84
CA THR A 526 20.98 -4.19 -19.66
C THR A 526 20.30 -5.11 -20.69
N GLU A 527 19.52 -6.06 -20.22
CA GLU A 527 18.68 -6.93 -21.04
C GLU A 527 17.23 -6.42 -21.01
N ILE A 528 16.73 -5.84 -22.11
CA ILE A 528 15.41 -5.18 -22.20
C ILE A 528 14.43 -6.05 -22.99
N TRP A 529 13.31 -6.42 -22.38
CA TRP A 529 12.16 -7.07 -23.02
C TRP A 529 10.96 -6.10 -23.06
N PHE A 530 10.40 -5.87 -24.25
CA PHE A 530 9.14 -5.13 -24.37
C PHE A 530 7.97 -6.05 -23.96
N THR A 531 7.16 -5.66 -22.99
CA THR A 531 6.03 -6.49 -22.52
C THR A 531 4.76 -6.20 -23.32
N THR A 532 4.49 -4.91 -23.57
CA THR A 532 3.20 -4.35 -24.02
C THR A 532 3.40 -3.14 -24.95
N LEU A 533 2.46 -2.87 -25.87
CA LEU A 533 2.36 -1.60 -26.60
C LEU A 533 1.16 -0.84 -26.04
N LEU A 534 1.37 0.35 -25.48
CA LEU A 534 0.36 1.12 -24.76
C LEU A 534 -0.48 2.05 -25.66
N GLY A 535 0.02 2.34 -26.87
CA GLY A 535 -0.68 3.13 -27.86
C GLY A 535 0.27 3.90 -28.77
N GLU A 536 -0.29 4.80 -29.56
CA GLU A 536 0.44 5.78 -30.35
C GLU A 536 0.02 7.19 -29.91
N VAL A 537 0.96 8.04 -29.54
CA VAL A 537 0.66 9.40 -29.04
C VAL A 537 0.56 10.37 -30.22
N GLY A 538 -0.55 11.10 -30.34
CA GLY A 538 -0.71 12.14 -31.35
C GLY A 538 -2.12 12.70 -31.48
N GLU A 539 -2.41 13.83 -30.82
CA GLU A 539 -3.50 14.69 -31.27
C GLU A 539 -3.10 15.41 -32.58
N GLN A 540 -3.95 15.29 -33.61
CA GLN A 540 -3.95 16.11 -34.83
C GLN A 540 -2.65 16.16 -35.67
N SER A 541 -2.06 14.99 -35.94
CA SER A 541 -1.08 14.79 -37.02
C SER A 541 -1.42 13.51 -37.80
N SER A 542 -0.95 13.37 -39.04
CA SER A 542 -1.18 12.19 -39.89
C SER A 542 -0.13 11.09 -39.73
N GLU A 543 0.80 11.25 -38.79
CA GLU A 543 1.79 10.25 -38.40
C GLU A 543 1.77 10.13 -36.86
N SER A 544 1.89 8.89 -36.37
CA SER A 544 1.62 8.49 -34.98
C SER A 544 2.79 7.65 -34.43
N PHE A 545 3.14 7.86 -33.16
CA PHE A 545 4.42 7.41 -32.61
C PHE A 545 4.22 6.45 -31.41
N PRO A 546 4.84 5.25 -31.42
CA PRO A 546 4.52 4.20 -30.46
C PRO A 546 5.19 4.38 -29.09
N THR A 547 4.45 4.02 -28.04
CA THR A 547 4.95 3.88 -26.66
C THR A 547 4.84 2.43 -26.19
N TYR A 548 5.98 1.81 -25.88
CA TYR A 548 6.04 0.44 -25.36
C TYR A 548 6.23 0.45 -23.85
N ARG A 549 5.58 -0.49 -23.13
CA ARG A 549 5.97 -0.83 -21.74
C ARG A 549 7.04 -1.92 -21.78
N PHE A 550 8.08 -1.79 -20.97
CA PHE A 550 9.23 -2.69 -20.96
C PHE A 550 9.56 -3.19 -19.55
N PHE A 551 10.28 -4.31 -19.52
CA PHE A 551 10.88 -4.91 -18.34
C PHE A 551 12.35 -5.20 -18.68
N ALA A 552 13.28 -4.87 -17.79
CA ALA A 552 14.71 -5.08 -18.02
C ALA A 552 15.44 -5.62 -16.80
N ILE A 553 16.58 -6.27 -17.06
CA ILE A 553 17.51 -6.79 -16.06
C ILE A 553 18.93 -6.33 -16.41
N ASP A 554 19.58 -5.60 -15.51
CA ASP A 554 21.01 -5.33 -15.62
C ASP A 554 21.83 -6.54 -15.16
N ARG A 555 22.76 -7.00 -16.00
CA ARG A 555 23.71 -8.06 -15.65
C ARG A 555 25.14 -7.52 -15.58
N TYR A 556 25.77 -7.61 -14.41
CA TYR A 556 27.22 -7.42 -14.26
C TYR A 556 27.98 -8.69 -14.69
N ASP A 557 29.14 -8.54 -15.34
CA ASP A 557 29.94 -9.67 -15.87
C ASP A 557 30.44 -10.66 -14.79
N ASP A 558 30.44 -10.28 -13.50
CA ASP A 558 30.77 -11.18 -12.38
C ASP A 558 29.57 -11.97 -11.82
N GLY A 559 28.35 -11.66 -12.27
CA GLY A 559 27.10 -12.30 -11.86
C GLY A 559 26.65 -12.00 -10.43
N SER A 560 27.20 -10.97 -9.77
CA SER A 560 26.99 -10.73 -8.33
C SER A 560 25.71 -9.96 -7.97
N ASN A 561 25.19 -9.13 -8.87
CA ASN A 561 23.96 -8.34 -8.68
C ASN A 561 23.11 -8.35 -9.96
N LEU A 562 21.82 -8.03 -9.81
CA LEU A 562 20.86 -7.83 -10.90
C LEU A 562 19.84 -6.75 -10.46
N LYS A 563 19.86 -5.56 -11.08
CA LYS A 563 18.77 -4.58 -10.94
C LYS A 563 17.64 -5.00 -11.88
N VAL A 564 16.41 -5.07 -11.38
CA VAL A 564 15.21 -5.10 -12.22
C VAL A 564 14.72 -3.69 -12.47
N ILE A 565 14.41 -3.39 -13.73
CA ILE A 565 13.82 -2.13 -14.18
C ILE A 565 12.49 -2.43 -14.87
N TYR A 566 11.51 -1.55 -14.70
CA TYR A 566 10.22 -1.60 -15.37
C TYR A 566 9.82 -0.18 -15.72
N GLY A 567 9.20 0.04 -16.89
CA GLY A 567 9.03 1.39 -17.41
C GLY A 567 8.39 1.51 -18.79
N THR A 568 8.40 2.73 -19.32
CA THR A 568 7.94 3.06 -20.67
C THR A 568 9.08 3.50 -21.61
N PHE A 569 8.89 3.25 -22.90
CA PHE A 569 9.87 3.41 -23.98
C PHE A 569 9.16 4.08 -25.17
N THR A 570 9.29 5.40 -25.28
CA THR A 570 8.46 6.31 -26.10
C THR A 570 9.27 6.96 -27.21
N LYS A 571 8.75 6.99 -28.44
CA LYS A 571 9.49 7.50 -29.60
C LYS A 571 9.37 9.02 -29.77
N LEU A 572 10.50 9.70 -30.05
CA LEU A 572 10.58 11.16 -30.18
C LEU A 572 10.59 11.63 -31.65
N MET A 573 10.09 12.85 -31.91
CA MET A 573 9.92 13.40 -33.26
C MET A 573 11.12 14.18 -33.82
N GLU A 574 11.84 14.93 -33.00
CA GLU A 574 12.98 15.76 -33.45
C GLU A 574 14.22 15.53 -32.58
N SER A 575 15.40 15.70 -33.20
CA SER A 575 16.68 15.60 -32.52
C SER A 575 16.86 16.76 -31.52
N PRO A 576 17.24 16.50 -30.26
CA PRO A 576 17.59 17.58 -29.33
C PRO A 576 18.66 18.51 -29.93
N SER A 577 18.33 19.80 -30.05
CA SER A 577 19.32 20.84 -30.33
C SER A 577 20.41 20.79 -29.26
N GLN A 578 21.68 21.05 -29.62
CA GLN A 578 22.79 20.95 -28.66
C GLN A 578 22.44 21.65 -27.33
N PRO A 579 22.57 20.96 -26.18
CA PRO A 579 22.16 21.51 -24.91
C PRO A 579 22.95 22.78 -24.59
N ASP A 580 22.27 23.77 -24.05
CA ASP A 580 22.93 24.89 -23.40
C ASP A 580 23.69 24.33 -22.20
N THR A 581 25.02 24.30 -22.25
CA THR A 581 25.86 23.63 -21.23
C THR A 581 25.99 24.45 -19.95
N ARG A 582 25.14 25.46 -19.76
CA ARG A 582 24.94 26.15 -18.48
C ARG A 582 24.00 25.30 -17.60
N PRO A 583 24.19 25.25 -16.27
CA PRO A 583 23.24 24.65 -15.35
C PRO A 583 21.82 25.22 -15.55
N LEU A 584 20.79 24.43 -15.26
CA LEU A 584 19.38 24.81 -15.46
C LEU A 584 19.03 26.10 -14.70
N SER A 585 19.59 26.29 -13.50
CA SER A 585 19.51 27.54 -12.73
C SER A 585 19.93 28.76 -13.55
N GLN A 586 21.05 28.66 -14.27
CA GLN A 586 21.59 29.72 -15.12
C GLN A 586 20.84 29.87 -16.46
N GLN A 587 20.17 28.81 -16.93
CA GLN A 587 19.25 28.90 -18.08
C GLN A 587 17.95 29.62 -17.69
N ALA A 588 17.40 29.32 -16.51
CA ALA A 588 16.17 29.91 -15.95
C ALA A 588 16.41 31.29 -15.28
N GLU A 589 17.65 31.78 -15.26
CA GLU A 589 18.09 33.01 -14.58
C GLU A 589 17.94 33.03 -13.05
N ILE A 590 17.76 31.87 -12.41
CA ILE A 590 17.65 31.73 -10.95
C ILE A 590 18.96 32.11 -10.27
N GLN A 591 18.85 32.96 -9.24
CA GLN A 591 19.99 33.50 -8.47
C GLN A 591 20.03 33.06 -7.01
N ASP A 592 18.95 32.45 -6.50
CA ASP A 592 18.90 31.91 -5.14
C ASP A 592 19.69 30.59 -5.09
N PRO A 593 20.64 30.40 -4.15
CA PRO A 593 21.54 29.26 -4.17
C PRO A 593 20.82 27.93 -3.88
N THR A 594 19.77 27.94 -3.06
CA THR A 594 19.01 26.71 -2.77
C THR A 594 18.10 26.35 -3.93
N LEU A 595 17.35 27.32 -4.47
CA LEU A 595 16.48 27.06 -5.62
C LEU A 595 17.30 26.70 -6.88
N ALA A 596 18.50 27.27 -7.02
CA ALA A 596 19.46 26.87 -8.05
C ALA A 596 19.99 25.45 -7.83
N GLN A 597 20.42 25.09 -6.62
CA GLN A 597 20.88 23.74 -6.28
C GLN A 597 19.77 22.72 -6.57
N CYS A 598 18.57 22.93 -6.03
CA CYS A 598 17.41 22.10 -6.29
C CYS A 598 17.15 21.91 -7.80
N LEU A 599 17.16 22.99 -8.57
CA LEU A 599 16.91 22.91 -10.02
C LEU A 599 18.06 22.21 -10.77
N ASP A 600 19.31 22.40 -10.37
CA ASP A 600 20.48 21.78 -11.02
C ASP A 600 20.69 20.31 -10.62
N GLU A 601 20.24 19.91 -9.43
CA GLU A 601 20.29 18.54 -8.91
C GLU A 601 19.01 17.72 -9.21
N SER A 602 17.97 18.36 -9.78
CA SER A 602 16.67 17.74 -10.14
C SER A 602 16.69 16.68 -11.26
N GLY A 603 17.84 16.42 -11.88
CA GLY A 603 17.99 15.42 -12.96
C GLY A 603 17.41 15.80 -14.33
N PHE A 604 16.64 16.89 -14.46
CA PHE A 604 16.08 17.30 -15.75
C PHE A 604 17.17 17.73 -16.77
N SER A 605 16.88 17.56 -18.07
CA SER A 605 17.84 17.87 -19.14
C SER A 605 17.71 19.28 -19.74
N ASN A 606 16.54 19.90 -19.58
CA ASN A 606 16.23 21.23 -20.13
C ASN A 606 14.96 21.82 -19.47
N LEU A 607 14.80 23.15 -19.50
CA LEU A 607 13.70 23.86 -18.84
C LEU A 607 12.29 23.46 -19.31
N SER A 608 12.15 22.98 -20.55
CA SER A 608 10.86 22.52 -21.09
C SER A 608 10.49 21.08 -20.69
N SER A 609 11.45 20.30 -20.19
CA SER A 609 11.21 18.94 -19.66
C SER A 609 10.77 18.93 -18.19
N ILE A 610 10.89 20.06 -17.49
CA ILE A 610 10.54 20.19 -16.08
C ILE A 610 9.02 20.29 -15.96
N LYS A 611 8.40 19.21 -15.48
CA LYS A 611 6.97 19.14 -15.16
C LYS A 611 6.70 19.33 -13.68
N ASP A 612 7.47 18.65 -12.85
CA ASP A 612 7.30 18.64 -11.41
C ASP A 612 8.63 19.06 -10.77
N LEU A 613 8.60 19.90 -9.73
CA LEU A 613 9.81 20.38 -9.04
C LEU A 613 9.60 20.40 -7.52
N TYR A 614 10.49 19.72 -6.79
CA TYR A 614 10.44 19.60 -5.33
C TYR A 614 11.67 20.22 -4.67
N CYS A 615 11.51 21.40 -4.08
CA CYS A 615 12.55 22.14 -3.36
C CYS A 615 12.13 22.38 -1.91
N ALA A 616 11.97 21.31 -1.14
CA ALA A 616 11.39 21.36 0.20
C ALA A 616 12.08 20.51 1.28
N ASP A 617 13.29 20.01 0.99
CA ASP A 617 14.18 19.35 1.95
C ASP A 617 14.59 20.29 3.10
N SER A 618 14.72 19.74 4.31
CA SER A 618 15.16 20.41 5.54
C SER A 618 16.67 20.62 5.67
N ASP A 619 17.48 19.84 4.96
CA ASP A 619 18.96 19.98 4.97
C ASP A 619 19.43 21.11 4.02
N LEU A 620 18.57 21.57 3.12
CA LEU A 620 18.79 22.74 2.27
C LEU A 620 18.69 24.06 3.05
N GLN A 621 19.44 25.08 2.63
CA GLN A 621 19.29 26.42 3.21
C GLN A 621 17.95 27.05 2.79
N SER A 622 17.39 27.91 3.65
CA SER A 622 16.09 28.55 3.40
C SER A 622 16.06 29.40 2.13
N ILE A 623 15.19 29.08 1.17
CA ILE A 623 15.05 29.81 -0.11
C ILE A 623 14.69 31.28 0.16
N SER A 624 15.47 32.19 -0.43
CA SER A 624 15.40 33.64 -0.21
C SER A 624 14.78 34.43 -1.36
N SER A 625 14.72 33.85 -2.58
CA SER A 625 14.11 34.47 -3.76
C SER A 625 13.55 33.40 -4.72
N LEU A 626 12.43 33.72 -5.37
CA LEU A 626 11.82 32.92 -6.44
C LEU A 626 12.12 33.49 -7.85
N GLN A 627 13.00 34.48 -7.96
CA GLN A 627 13.34 35.09 -9.25
C GLN A 627 13.87 34.03 -10.24
N GLY A 628 13.27 33.99 -11.44
CA GLY A 628 13.61 33.06 -12.51
C GLY A 628 12.67 31.84 -12.60
N LEU A 629 11.95 31.52 -11.53
CA LEU A 629 11.04 30.36 -11.47
C LEU A 629 9.91 30.43 -12.51
N SER A 630 9.36 31.61 -12.79
CA SER A 630 8.36 31.82 -13.85
C SER A 630 8.88 31.67 -15.29
N ASN A 631 10.19 31.48 -15.50
CA ASN A 631 10.74 31.05 -16.79
C ASN A 631 10.55 29.55 -17.06
N LEU A 632 10.17 28.74 -16.06
CA LEU A 632 9.90 27.30 -16.21
C LEU A 632 8.51 27.06 -16.82
N THR A 633 8.30 27.51 -18.06
CA THR A 633 6.99 27.52 -18.73
C THR A 633 6.38 26.14 -19.03
N GLY A 634 7.11 25.06 -18.75
CA GLY A 634 6.60 23.69 -18.80
C GLY A 634 6.01 23.18 -17.48
N LEU A 635 6.31 23.83 -16.34
CA LEU A 635 6.12 23.33 -14.98
C LEU A 635 4.65 23.31 -14.57
N GLU A 636 4.16 22.15 -14.14
CA GLU A 636 2.77 21.88 -13.74
C GLU A 636 2.63 21.61 -12.24
N LYS A 637 3.60 20.96 -11.58
CA LYS A 637 3.63 20.79 -10.12
C LYS A 637 4.84 21.47 -9.48
N LEU A 638 4.65 22.09 -8.33
CA LEU A 638 5.71 22.78 -7.60
C LEU A 638 5.55 22.63 -6.09
N HIS A 639 6.61 22.16 -5.42
CA HIS A 639 6.68 22.01 -3.97
C HIS A 639 7.84 22.82 -3.40
N LEU A 640 7.57 23.72 -2.45
CA LEU A 640 8.54 24.65 -1.87
C LEU A 640 8.56 24.59 -0.34
N GLY A 641 9.74 24.45 0.25
CA GLY A 641 9.94 24.48 1.71
C GLY A 641 10.73 25.70 2.19
N TYR A 642 10.56 26.03 3.47
CA TYR A 642 11.48 26.89 4.24
C TYR A 642 11.69 28.31 3.68
N LEU A 643 10.69 28.85 2.96
CA LEU A 643 10.76 30.16 2.31
C LEU A 643 10.97 31.30 3.32
N GLN A 644 11.97 32.16 3.05
CA GLN A 644 12.16 33.47 3.67
C GLN A 644 11.47 34.66 2.99
N PRO A 645 11.03 34.67 1.71
CA PRO A 645 10.18 35.77 1.24
C PRO A 645 8.93 35.93 2.11
N THR A 646 8.60 37.18 2.45
CA THR A 646 7.46 37.51 3.31
C THR A 646 6.11 37.51 2.57
N SER A 647 6.14 37.42 1.25
CA SER A 647 4.97 37.57 0.38
C SER A 647 5.19 36.87 -0.96
N LEU A 648 4.12 36.34 -1.56
CA LEU A 648 4.14 35.72 -2.90
C LEU A 648 3.24 36.48 -3.88
N SER A 649 3.64 36.50 -5.15
CA SER A 649 2.91 37.10 -6.26
C SER A 649 2.73 36.09 -7.40
N SER A 650 1.63 36.17 -8.16
CA SER A 650 1.39 35.29 -9.30
C SER A 650 2.42 35.46 -10.44
N SER A 651 3.24 36.54 -10.40
CA SER A 651 4.40 36.74 -11.28
C SER A 651 5.57 35.79 -11.02
N ASP A 652 5.60 35.19 -9.83
CA ASP A 652 6.74 34.40 -9.34
C ASP A 652 6.65 32.94 -9.85
N PHE A 653 5.48 32.56 -10.37
CA PHE A 653 5.13 31.22 -10.85
C PHE A 653 4.80 31.24 -12.36
N PRO A 654 5.06 30.15 -13.10
CA PRO A 654 4.62 30.02 -14.49
C PRO A 654 3.13 29.68 -14.57
N SER A 655 2.41 30.18 -15.58
CA SER A 655 0.96 29.94 -15.76
C SER A 655 0.58 28.50 -16.16
N SER A 656 1.58 27.64 -16.35
CA SER A 656 1.43 26.20 -16.54
C SER A 656 1.11 25.45 -15.24
N ILE A 657 1.30 26.05 -14.06
CA ILE A 657 1.05 25.39 -12.76
C ILE A 657 -0.40 24.88 -12.66
N ARG A 658 -0.51 23.68 -12.08
CA ARG A 658 -1.73 22.93 -11.74
C ARG A 658 -1.74 22.53 -10.26
N GLU A 659 -0.58 22.30 -9.66
CA GLU A 659 -0.45 21.92 -8.25
C GLU A 659 0.65 22.76 -7.60
N LEU A 660 0.32 23.45 -6.49
CA LEU A 660 1.25 24.31 -5.76
C LEU A 660 1.24 23.95 -4.27
N THR A 661 2.36 23.42 -3.78
CA THR A 661 2.59 23.08 -2.38
C THR A 661 3.66 23.99 -1.78
N ILE A 662 3.39 24.60 -0.62
CA ILE A 662 4.35 25.44 0.10
C ILE A 662 4.26 25.13 1.61
N HIS A 663 5.40 24.96 2.30
CA HIS A 663 5.39 24.69 3.73
C HIS A 663 6.56 25.25 4.55
N ASN A 664 6.38 25.27 5.88
CA ASN A 664 7.40 25.63 6.87
C ASN A 664 7.98 27.04 6.63
N SER A 665 7.14 27.99 6.19
CA SER A 665 7.54 29.20 5.48
C SER A 665 6.98 30.47 6.14
N LYS A 666 7.74 31.58 6.14
CA LYS A 666 7.31 32.83 6.81
C LYS A 666 6.54 33.78 5.89
N LEU A 667 5.56 33.23 5.17
CA LEU A 667 4.64 33.95 4.30
C LEU A 667 3.61 34.72 5.14
N TYR A 668 3.43 36.01 4.87
CA TYR A 668 2.37 36.85 5.48
C TYR A 668 1.24 37.14 4.48
N SER A 669 1.52 37.23 3.19
CA SER A 669 0.52 37.48 2.14
C SER A 669 0.79 36.68 0.88
N VAL A 670 -0.28 36.23 0.22
CA VAL A 670 -0.21 35.39 -0.98
C VAL A 670 -1.21 35.88 -2.01
N ASP A 671 -0.70 36.33 -3.17
CA ASP A 671 -1.51 36.67 -4.35
C ASP A 671 -1.23 35.66 -5.47
N LEU A 672 -2.25 34.89 -5.87
CA LEU A 672 -2.18 33.90 -6.94
C LEU A 672 -3.16 34.20 -8.09
N HIS A 673 -3.69 35.44 -8.20
CA HIS A 673 -4.87 35.73 -9.04
C HIS A 673 -4.75 35.32 -10.52
N SER A 674 -3.54 35.27 -11.08
CA SER A 674 -3.31 34.87 -12.49
C SER A 674 -3.25 33.36 -12.73
N LEU A 675 -3.28 32.51 -11.69
CA LEU A 675 -3.16 31.05 -11.79
C LEU A 675 -4.52 30.36 -11.98
N GLU A 676 -5.33 30.82 -12.93
CA GLU A 676 -6.72 30.38 -13.20
C GLU A 676 -6.90 28.88 -13.53
N GLN A 677 -5.80 28.12 -13.64
CA GLN A 677 -5.76 26.70 -13.99
C GLN A 677 -5.32 25.79 -12.83
N LEU A 678 -5.06 26.37 -11.66
CA LEU A 678 -4.66 25.65 -10.45
C LEU A 678 -5.77 24.69 -10.00
N ARG A 679 -5.41 23.44 -9.69
CA ARG A 679 -6.29 22.34 -9.24
C ARG A 679 -6.05 21.95 -7.79
N VAL A 680 -4.79 21.92 -7.36
CA VAL A 680 -4.40 21.66 -5.98
C VAL A 680 -3.61 22.86 -5.44
N LEU A 681 -4.03 23.39 -4.29
CA LEU A 681 -3.28 24.37 -3.53
C LEU A 681 -3.05 23.88 -2.10
N ASN A 682 -1.79 23.81 -1.68
CA ASN A 682 -1.41 23.43 -0.33
C ASN A 682 -0.45 24.48 0.25
N ILE A 683 -0.85 25.21 1.28
CA ILE A 683 0.04 26.14 2.01
C ILE A 683 -0.10 25.83 3.50
N ARG A 684 0.86 25.07 4.05
CA ARG A 684 0.80 24.56 5.44
C ARG A 684 1.92 25.09 6.33
N ASN A 685 1.64 25.29 7.62
CA ASN A 685 2.63 25.79 8.60
C ASN A 685 3.29 27.11 8.13
N THR A 686 2.47 28.15 7.93
CA THR A 686 2.91 29.51 7.57
C THR A 686 2.21 30.57 8.43
N VAL A 687 2.33 31.86 8.09
CA VAL A 687 1.82 32.99 8.90
C VAL A 687 0.90 33.93 8.10
N ILE A 688 0.26 33.41 7.04
CA ILE A 688 -0.66 34.16 6.17
C ILE A 688 -1.90 34.64 6.92
N ASP A 689 -2.38 35.85 6.63
CA ASP A 689 -3.57 36.44 7.28
C ASP A 689 -4.85 36.38 6.43
N ALA A 690 -4.72 36.49 5.12
CA ALA A 690 -5.82 36.36 4.15
C ALA A 690 -5.33 35.82 2.79
N ILE A 691 -6.28 35.27 2.03
CA ILE A 691 -6.12 34.84 0.64
C ILE A 691 -7.44 35.10 -0.12
N ASP A 692 -7.36 35.36 -1.43
CA ASP A 692 -8.52 35.56 -2.32
C ASP A 692 -8.57 34.42 -3.35
N PHE A 693 -9.71 33.74 -3.40
CA PHE A 693 -9.94 32.59 -4.27
C PHE A 693 -10.69 32.94 -5.57
N ALA A 694 -11.08 34.20 -5.78
CA ALA A 694 -12.07 34.59 -6.78
C ALA A 694 -11.80 34.16 -8.24
N SER A 695 -10.53 33.94 -8.63
CA SER A 695 -10.15 33.46 -9.96
C SER A 695 -9.73 31.97 -10.02
N LEU A 696 -9.46 31.34 -8.86
CA LEU A 696 -8.92 29.96 -8.77
C LEU A 696 -10.01 28.88 -8.94
N THR A 697 -10.99 29.13 -9.81
CA THR A 697 -12.23 28.34 -9.95
C THR A 697 -12.03 26.89 -10.41
N GLN A 698 -10.82 26.50 -10.80
CA GLN A 698 -10.47 25.14 -11.21
C GLN A 698 -9.93 24.27 -10.05
N LEU A 699 -9.83 24.81 -8.83
CA LEU A 699 -9.42 24.04 -7.65
C LEU A 699 -10.40 22.89 -7.36
N THR A 700 -9.85 21.68 -7.28
CA THR A 700 -10.51 20.47 -6.76
C THR A 700 -10.08 20.21 -5.32
N GLU A 701 -8.87 20.62 -4.93
CA GLU A 701 -8.34 20.44 -3.57
C GLU A 701 -7.67 21.70 -3.03
N LEU A 702 -7.97 22.03 -1.76
CA LEU A 702 -7.42 23.17 -1.05
C LEU A 702 -7.02 22.78 0.37
N TYR A 703 -5.75 22.94 0.70
CA TYR A 703 -5.17 22.69 2.02
C TYR A 703 -4.51 23.97 2.55
N LEU A 704 -5.02 24.53 3.63
CA LEU A 704 -4.37 25.61 4.38
C LEU A 704 -4.22 25.29 5.89
N PRO A 705 -3.72 24.09 6.29
CA PRO A 705 -3.58 23.77 7.70
C PRO A 705 -2.43 24.54 8.39
N ASP A 706 -2.57 24.78 9.69
CA ASP A 706 -1.56 25.41 10.55
C ASP A 706 -1.11 26.82 10.08
N ASN A 707 -2.06 27.67 9.70
CA ASN A 707 -1.83 29.09 9.40
C ASN A 707 -2.51 29.98 10.47
N PRO A 708 -1.99 30.06 11.70
CA PRO A 708 -2.70 30.66 12.85
C PRO A 708 -3.05 32.15 12.69
N ASN A 709 -2.53 32.86 11.71
CA ASN A 709 -2.93 34.25 11.41
C ASN A 709 -4.14 34.34 10.46
N LEU A 710 -4.57 33.23 9.84
CA LEU A 710 -5.60 33.22 8.80
C LEU A 710 -6.96 33.56 9.40
N LEU A 711 -7.50 34.72 9.03
CA LEU A 711 -8.74 35.29 9.58
C LEU A 711 -9.83 35.52 8.51
N SER A 712 -9.55 35.28 7.23
CA SER A 712 -10.50 35.53 6.12
C SER A 712 -10.26 34.63 4.90
N GLN A 713 -11.32 33.97 4.42
CA GLN A 713 -11.34 33.13 3.20
C GLN A 713 -12.18 33.83 2.11
N SER A 714 -11.69 34.97 1.62
CA SER A 714 -12.38 35.80 0.63
C SER A 714 -12.70 34.99 -0.64
N ALA A 715 -13.97 35.02 -1.06
CA ALA A 715 -14.47 34.33 -2.25
C ALA A 715 -14.33 32.79 -2.27
N LEU A 716 -14.19 32.13 -1.12
CA LEU A 716 -14.17 30.65 -1.03
C LEU A 716 -15.34 29.99 -1.78
N SER A 717 -16.53 30.58 -1.69
CA SER A 717 -17.76 30.15 -2.39
C SER A 717 -17.70 30.20 -3.94
N ALA A 718 -16.62 30.72 -4.53
CA ALA A 718 -16.35 30.63 -5.97
C ALA A 718 -15.77 29.27 -6.40
N LEU A 719 -15.23 28.47 -5.48
CA LEU A 719 -14.57 27.19 -5.75
C LEU A 719 -15.57 26.04 -5.97
N THR A 720 -16.48 26.20 -6.94
CA THR A 720 -17.62 25.28 -7.17
C THR A 720 -17.24 23.86 -7.60
N ASN A 721 -15.96 23.62 -7.94
CA ASN A 721 -15.40 22.31 -8.28
C ASN A 721 -14.63 21.65 -7.11
N LEU A 722 -14.61 22.27 -5.93
CA LEU A 722 -13.81 21.80 -4.79
C LEU A 722 -14.42 20.53 -4.18
N GLU A 723 -13.62 19.46 -4.15
CA GLU A 723 -13.95 18.15 -3.59
C GLU A 723 -13.34 17.97 -2.19
N ARG A 724 -12.18 18.59 -1.91
CA ARG A 724 -11.48 18.49 -0.62
C ARG A 724 -11.05 19.85 -0.08
N LEU A 725 -11.39 20.13 1.17
CA LEU A 725 -11.04 21.36 1.89
C LEU A 725 -10.46 21.04 3.27
N ASP A 726 -9.19 21.39 3.49
CA ASP A 726 -8.52 21.35 4.79
C ASP A 726 -8.13 22.77 5.23
N LEU A 727 -8.63 23.17 6.40
CA LEU A 727 -8.37 24.43 7.10
C LEU A 727 -8.08 24.16 8.59
N ASN A 728 -7.48 23.01 8.94
CA ASN A 728 -7.14 22.65 10.33
C ASN A 728 -6.15 23.64 10.98
N GLY A 729 -6.16 23.79 12.31
CA GLY A 729 -5.10 24.52 13.03
C GLY A 729 -5.04 26.04 12.78
N ASN A 730 -6.18 26.64 12.43
CA ASN A 730 -6.32 28.07 12.12
C ASN A 730 -7.06 28.82 13.25
N GLN A 731 -7.36 30.11 13.07
CA GLN A 731 -8.13 30.92 14.05
C GLN A 731 -9.51 31.33 13.53
N LEU A 732 -10.16 30.45 12.74
CA LEU A 732 -11.44 30.75 12.09
C LEU A 732 -12.59 30.75 13.09
N THR A 733 -13.41 31.81 13.08
CA THR A 733 -14.61 31.96 13.91
C THR A 733 -15.92 31.73 13.15
N GLU A 734 -15.88 31.87 11.82
CA GLU A 734 -16.95 31.56 10.86
C GLU A 734 -16.34 31.04 9.54
N ILE A 735 -17.15 30.37 8.71
CA ILE A 735 -16.77 29.88 7.38
C ILE A 735 -18.01 29.82 6.47
N ASP A 736 -17.88 30.21 5.20
CA ASP A 736 -18.94 30.12 4.18
C ASP A 736 -18.62 28.99 3.18
N LEU A 737 -19.28 27.83 3.35
CA LEU A 737 -19.15 26.65 2.50
C LEU A 737 -20.15 26.63 1.33
N LYS A 738 -20.94 27.70 1.15
CA LYS A 738 -22.04 27.74 0.20
C LYS A 738 -21.54 27.75 -1.24
N GLY A 739 -22.03 26.81 -2.04
CA GLY A 739 -21.62 26.65 -3.45
C GLY A 739 -20.49 25.63 -3.66
N LEU A 740 -19.85 25.16 -2.59
CA LEU A 740 -18.92 24.03 -2.60
C LEU A 740 -19.69 22.70 -2.70
N ASN A 741 -20.46 22.55 -3.78
CA ASN A 741 -21.47 21.50 -3.92
C ASN A 741 -20.84 20.13 -4.22
N GLN A 742 -19.60 20.08 -4.70
CA GLN A 742 -18.84 18.84 -4.95
C GLN A 742 -18.04 18.37 -3.73
N LEU A 743 -18.09 19.11 -2.61
CA LEU A 743 -17.25 18.84 -1.45
C LEU A 743 -17.60 17.47 -0.83
N THR A 744 -16.63 16.56 -0.86
CA THR A 744 -16.70 15.21 -0.30
C THR A 744 -15.93 15.11 1.03
N HIS A 745 -14.90 15.94 1.23
CA HIS A 745 -14.07 15.92 2.44
C HIS A 745 -13.88 17.34 3.02
N LEU A 746 -14.19 17.51 4.30
CA LEU A 746 -14.07 18.78 5.03
C LEU A 746 -13.30 18.60 6.34
N PHE A 747 -12.19 19.32 6.48
CA PHE A 747 -11.39 19.38 7.70
C PHE A 747 -11.25 20.84 8.16
N VAL A 748 -11.80 21.17 9.34
CA VAL A 748 -11.82 22.51 9.95
C VAL A 748 -11.54 22.44 11.45
N SER A 749 -10.78 21.42 11.87
CA SER A 749 -10.51 21.12 13.28
C SER A 749 -9.46 22.05 13.88
N ASN A 750 -9.37 22.15 15.21
CA ASN A 750 -8.48 23.08 15.92
C ASN A 750 -8.67 24.53 15.42
N ASN A 751 -9.88 25.04 15.62
CA ASN A 751 -10.32 26.37 15.18
C ASN A 751 -11.21 27.02 16.28
N GLN A 752 -11.86 28.14 15.97
CA GLN A 752 -12.73 28.87 16.90
C GLN A 752 -14.20 28.93 16.42
N LEU A 753 -14.60 28.05 15.49
CA LEU A 753 -15.92 28.07 14.86
C LEU A 753 -17.03 27.88 15.90
N THR A 754 -18.05 28.74 15.86
CA THR A 754 -19.22 28.66 16.77
C THR A 754 -20.44 28.02 16.13
N ALA A 755 -20.48 27.97 14.80
CA ALA A 755 -21.46 27.28 13.98
C ALA A 755 -20.82 26.81 12.66
N LEU A 756 -21.41 25.79 12.04
CA LEU A 756 -20.99 25.23 10.75
C LEU A 756 -22.23 24.86 9.94
N ASP A 757 -22.48 25.57 8.83
CA ASP A 757 -23.60 25.29 7.91
C ASP A 757 -23.14 24.35 6.80
N LEU A 758 -23.75 23.15 6.75
CA LEU A 758 -23.47 22.11 5.76
C LEU A 758 -24.66 21.87 4.82
N ALA A 759 -25.69 22.73 4.82
CA ALA A 759 -26.99 22.49 4.15
C ALA A 759 -26.93 22.41 2.62
N HIS A 760 -25.78 22.70 2.00
CA HIS A 760 -25.57 22.68 0.55
C HIS A 760 -24.56 21.61 0.10
N ASN A 761 -23.85 20.98 1.03
CA ASN A 761 -22.65 20.16 0.77
C ASN A 761 -23.02 18.66 0.83
N LEU A 762 -24.05 18.27 0.07
CA LEU A 762 -24.74 16.97 0.21
C LEU A 762 -23.87 15.74 -0.11
N ASN A 763 -22.73 15.94 -0.78
CA ASN A 763 -21.78 14.90 -1.16
C ASN A 763 -20.73 14.58 -0.07
N LEU A 764 -20.78 15.24 1.10
CA LEU A 764 -19.80 15.03 2.18
C LEU A 764 -19.82 13.58 2.69
N LYS A 765 -18.64 12.94 2.59
CA LYS A 765 -18.27 11.64 3.18
C LYS A 765 -17.54 11.81 4.50
N GLU A 766 -16.69 12.84 4.61
CA GLU A 766 -15.87 13.10 5.79
C GLU A 766 -16.08 14.53 6.32
N VAL A 767 -16.37 14.64 7.62
CA VAL A 767 -16.46 15.92 8.34
C VAL A 767 -15.63 15.84 9.62
N TYR A 768 -14.52 16.57 9.64
CA TYR A 768 -13.60 16.71 10.77
C TYR A 768 -13.62 18.16 11.29
N ALA A 769 -14.30 18.40 12.40
CA ALA A 769 -14.41 19.72 13.05
C ALA A 769 -14.18 19.64 14.57
N TRP A 770 -13.23 18.80 14.99
CA TRP A 770 -12.89 18.64 16.41
C TRP A 770 -12.09 19.84 16.94
N GLU A 771 -12.05 20.06 18.26
CA GLU A 771 -11.45 21.24 18.94
C GLU A 771 -11.93 22.57 18.33
N ASN A 772 -13.19 22.92 18.62
CA ASN A 772 -13.88 24.12 18.16
C ASN A 772 -14.88 24.63 19.24
N ASN A 773 -15.68 25.65 18.92
CA ASN A 773 -16.71 26.19 19.82
C ASN A 773 -18.14 25.88 19.33
N LEU A 774 -18.35 24.82 18.55
CA LEU A 774 -19.64 24.50 17.96
C LEU A 774 -20.69 24.19 19.04
N ILE A 775 -21.80 24.91 19.03
CA ILE A 775 -22.93 24.70 19.96
C ILE A 775 -23.96 23.70 19.37
N SER A 776 -23.98 23.58 18.04
CA SER A 776 -24.86 22.67 17.28
C SER A 776 -24.33 22.49 15.85
N ILE A 777 -24.57 21.32 15.27
CA ILE A 777 -24.35 21.01 13.86
C ILE A 777 -25.58 20.27 13.31
N ASP A 778 -25.92 20.47 12.04
CA ASP A 778 -26.97 19.68 11.35
C ASP A 778 -26.32 18.86 10.24
N VAL A 779 -26.47 17.53 10.34
CA VAL A 779 -25.88 16.55 9.42
C VAL A 779 -26.94 15.66 8.76
N ARG A 780 -28.22 15.84 9.07
CA ARG A 780 -29.31 14.90 8.73
C ARG A 780 -29.62 14.78 7.23
N HIS A 781 -29.07 15.69 6.43
CA HIS A 781 -29.15 15.74 4.96
C HIS A 781 -27.87 15.24 4.27
N LEU A 782 -26.87 14.80 5.02
CA LEU A 782 -25.60 14.26 4.51
C LEU A 782 -25.70 12.73 4.36
N GLU A 783 -26.52 12.28 3.42
CA GLU A 783 -26.81 10.85 3.18
C GLU A 783 -25.57 10.04 2.73
N GLN A 784 -24.48 10.71 2.33
CA GLN A 784 -23.21 10.09 1.93
C GLN A 784 -22.15 10.04 3.05
N LEU A 785 -22.48 10.48 4.26
CA LEU A 785 -21.51 10.66 5.35
C LEU A 785 -21.03 9.31 5.93
N GLU A 786 -19.72 9.07 5.87
CA GLU A 786 -19.04 7.86 6.36
C GLU A 786 -18.25 8.11 7.66
N HIS A 787 -17.71 9.31 7.86
CA HIS A 787 -16.91 9.68 9.03
C HIS A 787 -17.31 11.07 9.59
N LEU A 788 -17.62 11.14 10.89
CA LEU A 788 -18.01 12.38 11.59
C LEU A 788 -17.20 12.56 12.89
N ILE A 789 -16.22 13.46 12.86
CA ILE A 789 -15.23 13.69 13.93
C ILE A 789 -15.34 15.13 14.44
N ILE A 790 -16.09 15.35 15.52
CA ILE A 790 -16.49 16.67 16.02
C ILE A 790 -16.35 16.82 17.55
N GLY A 791 -15.48 16.03 18.17
CA GLY A 791 -15.20 16.13 19.61
C GLY A 791 -14.49 17.43 20.02
N GLY A 792 -14.37 17.71 21.32
CA GLY A 792 -13.81 18.99 21.79
C GLY A 792 -14.66 20.18 21.35
N ASN A 793 -15.95 20.16 21.67
CA ASN A 793 -16.94 21.15 21.26
C ASN A 793 -17.98 21.40 22.37
N GLN A 794 -19.00 22.22 22.10
CA GLN A 794 -20.03 22.60 23.07
C GLN A 794 -21.41 21.99 22.73
N ILE A 795 -21.47 21.00 21.84
CA ILE A 795 -22.70 20.42 21.28
C ILE A 795 -23.47 19.69 22.38
N SER A 796 -24.77 19.98 22.50
CA SER A 796 -25.65 19.40 23.54
C SER A 796 -26.67 18.39 23.02
N GLN A 797 -26.94 18.42 21.71
CA GLN A 797 -27.80 17.47 20.99
C GLN A 797 -27.28 17.31 19.56
N ILE A 798 -27.35 16.09 19.02
CA ILE A 798 -27.10 15.78 17.62
C ILE A 798 -28.07 14.69 17.16
N ASP A 799 -28.44 14.72 15.88
CA ASP A 799 -29.30 13.72 15.23
C ASP A 799 -28.55 13.21 13.99
N VAL A 800 -28.15 11.94 14.06
CA VAL A 800 -27.41 11.21 13.02
C VAL A 800 -28.27 10.12 12.36
N THR A 801 -29.57 10.08 12.64
CA THR A 801 -30.44 8.91 12.37
C THR A 801 -30.66 8.61 10.88
N ASN A 802 -30.36 9.57 10.00
CA ASN A 802 -30.39 9.42 8.53
C ASN A 802 -29.04 9.01 7.92
N ASN A 803 -27.91 9.15 8.65
CA ASN A 803 -26.57 9.02 8.12
C ASN A 803 -26.11 7.54 8.11
N VAL A 804 -26.90 6.68 7.45
CA VAL A 804 -26.81 5.20 7.55
C VAL A 804 -25.51 4.57 7.02
N LEU A 805 -24.65 5.37 6.36
CA LEU A 805 -23.32 4.95 5.89
C LEU A 805 -22.19 5.25 6.89
N LEU A 806 -22.49 5.85 8.06
CA LEU A 806 -21.49 6.17 9.09
C LEU A 806 -20.79 4.90 9.61
N LYS A 807 -19.47 4.85 9.37
CA LYS A 807 -18.51 3.87 9.91
C LYS A 807 -17.84 4.36 11.18
N SER A 808 -17.63 5.67 11.30
CA SER A 808 -17.00 6.28 12.47
C SER A 808 -17.73 7.54 12.93
N ILE A 809 -18.05 7.58 14.21
CA ILE A 809 -18.52 8.78 14.92
C ILE A 809 -17.60 9.04 16.10
N ASN A 810 -17.07 10.26 16.20
CA ASN A 810 -16.36 10.74 17.36
C ASN A 810 -16.90 12.10 17.81
N VAL A 811 -17.55 12.11 18.98
CA VAL A 811 -18.14 13.29 19.62
C VAL A 811 -17.62 13.48 21.06
N PHE A 812 -16.38 13.05 21.33
CA PHE A 812 -15.74 13.17 22.64
C PHE A 812 -15.74 14.62 23.19
N ASP A 813 -15.71 14.82 24.51
CA ASP A 813 -15.62 16.15 25.17
C ASP A 813 -16.66 17.15 24.65
N ASN A 814 -17.93 16.87 24.97
CA ASN A 814 -19.10 17.65 24.55
C ASN A 814 -20.19 17.63 25.64
N ASN A 815 -21.34 18.25 25.39
CA ASN A 815 -22.48 18.34 26.31
C ASN A 815 -23.64 17.37 25.96
N ILE A 816 -23.40 16.33 25.16
CA ILE A 816 -24.46 15.48 24.62
C ILE A 816 -25.10 14.64 25.74
N SER A 817 -26.42 14.75 25.89
CA SER A 817 -27.20 14.07 26.93
C SER A 817 -27.95 12.83 26.46
N ALA A 818 -28.17 12.71 25.15
CA ALA A 818 -28.67 11.52 24.45
C ALA A 818 -28.26 11.60 22.97
N ILE A 819 -28.04 10.43 22.35
CA ILE A 819 -27.81 10.26 20.91
C ILE A 819 -28.50 8.97 20.46
N ASP A 820 -29.09 8.98 19.26
CA ASP A 820 -29.73 7.81 18.65
C ASP A 820 -28.89 7.34 17.46
N ILE A 821 -28.36 6.12 17.59
CA ILE A 821 -27.54 5.43 16.58
C ILE A 821 -28.22 4.15 16.07
N SER A 822 -29.50 3.95 16.36
CA SER A 822 -30.21 2.66 16.16
C SER A 822 -30.32 2.21 14.70
N ASN A 823 -30.18 3.13 13.73
CA ASN A 823 -30.13 2.82 12.30
C ASN A 823 -28.70 2.58 11.75
N LEU A 824 -27.65 2.82 12.55
CA LEU A 824 -26.27 2.88 12.07
C LEU A 824 -25.59 1.51 12.10
N ALA A 825 -26.06 0.60 11.25
CA ALA A 825 -25.59 -0.78 11.20
C ALA A 825 -24.13 -0.93 10.71
N GLN A 826 -23.59 0.07 10.01
CA GLN A 826 -22.20 0.07 9.49
C GLN A 826 -21.18 0.66 10.48
N LEU A 827 -21.60 1.04 11.70
CA LEU A 827 -20.74 1.74 12.66
C LEU A 827 -19.71 0.78 13.28
N GLU A 828 -18.43 1.02 12.99
CA GLU A 828 -17.26 0.25 13.47
C GLU A 828 -16.57 0.94 14.66
N TYR A 829 -16.54 2.28 14.65
CA TYR A 829 -15.95 3.11 15.71
C TYR A 829 -16.98 4.08 16.28
N PHE A 830 -17.17 4.06 17.60
CA PHE A 830 -18.05 5.00 18.29
C PHE A 830 -17.40 5.55 19.56
N ASN A 831 -17.17 6.87 19.57
CA ASN A 831 -16.65 7.59 20.74
C ASN A 831 -17.61 8.71 21.18
N VAL A 832 -18.08 8.59 22.42
CA VAL A 832 -18.89 9.54 23.17
C VAL A 832 -18.29 9.87 24.54
N ASP A 833 -16.96 9.71 24.71
CA ASP A 833 -16.24 10.02 25.95
C ASP A 833 -16.52 11.44 26.44
N LYS A 834 -16.50 11.67 27.76
CA LYS A 834 -16.68 12.98 28.40
C LYS A 834 -17.94 13.71 27.90
N ASN A 835 -19.09 13.08 28.07
CA ASN A 835 -20.39 13.64 27.73
C ASN A 835 -21.36 13.53 28.92
N GLN A 836 -22.65 13.77 28.70
CA GLN A 836 -23.69 13.80 29.73
C GLN A 836 -24.71 12.66 29.54
N LEU A 837 -24.32 11.56 28.87
CA LEU A 837 -25.20 10.42 28.60
C LEU A 837 -25.58 9.70 29.89
N THR A 838 -26.89 9.53 30.11
CA THR A 838 -27.45 8.76 31.24
C THR A 838 -27.87 7.34 30.85
N SER A 839 -28.06 7.11 29.55
CA SER A 839 -28.34 5.82 28.92
C SER A 839 -27.76 5.81 27.51
N LEU A 840 -27.31 4.65 27.05
CA LEU A 840 -26.85 4.43 25.67
C LEU A 840 -27.39 3.08 25.18
N ASP A 841 -27.90 3.05 23.95
CA ASP A 841 -28.32 1.83 23.25
C ASP A 841 -27.41 1.61 22.05
N VAL A 842 -26.74 0.46 22.02
CA VAL A 842 -25.84 -0.01 20.95
C VAL A 842 -26.35 -1.32 20.32
N SER A 843 -27.57 -1.73 20.63
CA SER A 843 -28.05 -3.11 20.40
C SER A 843 -28.16 -3.51 18.92
N ASN A 844 -28.24 -2.54 18.01
CA ASN A 844 -28.24 -2.76 16.55
C ASN A 844 -26.85 -2.60 15.90
N ASN A 845 -25.87 -2.03 16.60
CA ASN A 845 -24.58 -1.61 16.03
C ASN A 845 -23.55 -2.77 16.09
N VAL A 846 -23.96 -3.94 15.60
CA VAL A 846 -23.26 -5.23 15.80
C VAL A 846 -21.83 -5.29 15.24
N ASN A 847 -21.50 -4.38 14.31
CA ASN A 847 -20.19 -4.26 13.66
C ASN A 847 -19.18 -3.42 14.48
N LEU A 848 -19.57 -2.86 15.63
CA LEU A 848 -18.66 -2.09 16.48
C LEU A 848 -17.42 -2.90 16.90
N LEU A 849 -16.25 -2.36 16.57
CA LEU A 849 -14.93 -2.84 16.97
C LEU A 849 -14.41 -2.05 18.19
N TRP A 850 -14.70 -0.75 18.25
CA TRP A 850 -14.32 0.17 19.32
C TRP A 850 -15.53 0.93 19.87
N LEU A 851 -15.77 0.82 21.17
CA LEU A 851 -16.85 1.52 21.88
C LEU A 851 -16.28 2.31 23.07
N TYR A 852 -16.17 3.63 22.91
CA TYR A 852 -15.67 4.54 23.96
C TYR A 852 -16.82 5.44 24.45
N ALA A 853 -17.10 5.38 25.75
CA ALA A 853 -18.14 6.13 26.46
C ALA A 853 -17.72 6.44 27.91
N GLU A 854 -16.44 6.69 28.15
CA GLU A 854 -15.90 7.06 29.45
C GLU A 854 -16.43 8.42 29.94
N SER A 855 -16.31 8.70 31.23
CA SER A 855 -16.64 10.01 31.82
C SER A 855 -18.05 10.50 31.47
N ASN A 856 -19.04 9.62 31.68
CA ASN A 856 -20.46 9.85 31.41
C ASN A 856 -21.29 9.56 32.68
N GLN A 857 -22.61 9.40 32.55
CA GLN A 857 -23.54 9.15 33.66
C GLN A 857 -24.33 7.83 33.48
N LEU A 858 -23.77 6.88 32.72
CA LEU A 858 -24.43 5.62 32.39
C LEU A 858 -24.64 4.75 33.63
N MET A 859 -25.90 4.38 33.90
CA MET A 859 -26.26 3.49 35.03
C MET A 859 -26.29 2.00 34.63
N SER A 860 -26.46 1.73 33.33
CA SER A 860 -26.49 0.41 32.72
C SER A 860 -26.08 0.52 31.24
N LEU A 861 -25.41 -0.51 30.71
CA LEU A 861 -25.07 -0.64 29.29
C LEU A 861 -25.22 -2.11 28.89
N ASP A 862 -25.87 -2.38 27.76
CA ASP A 862 -26.05 -3.73 27.21
C ASP A 862 -25.26 -3.87 25.90
N ILE A 863 -24.16 -4.61 25.96
CA ILE A 863 -23.28 -4.85 24.79
C ILE A 863 -23.34 -6.29 24.27
N ARG A 864 -24.29 -7.12 24.72
CA ARG A 864 -24.30 -8.57 24.43
C ARG A 864 -24.47 -8.92 22.94
N ASN A 865 -24.90 -7.96 22.12
CA ASN A 865 -24.99 -8.10 20.66
C ASN A 865 -23.70 -7.71 19.92
N LEU A 866 -22.73 -7.06 20.59
CA LEU A 866 -21.49 -6.56 19.98
C LEU A 866 -20.45 -7.68 19.87
N ASN A 867 -20.74 -8.67 19.02
CA ASN A 867 -19.91 -9.87 18.88
C ASN A 867 -18.51 -9.59 18.31
N HIS A 868 -18.33 -8.47 17.61
CA HIS A 868 -17.08 -8.07 16.97
C HIS A 868 -16.19 -7.13 17.81
N VAL A 869 -16.67 -6.66 18.98
CA VAL A 869 -15.97 -5.62 19.75
C VAL A 869 -14.65 -6.12 20.34
N ILE A 870 -13.62 -5.28 20.22
CA ILE A 870 -12.23 -5.56 20.60
C ILE A 870 -11.81 -4.72 21.81
N ASP A 871 -12.27 -3.46 21.86
CA ASP A 871 -11.98 -2.51 22.93
C ASP A 871 -13.26 -1.80 23.40
N VAL A 872 -13.50 -1.84 24.71
CA VAL A 872 -14.62 -1.17 25.38
C VAL A 872 -14.08 -0.29 26.50
N ARG A 873 -14.26 1.03 26.34
CA ARG A 873 -13.87 2.06 27.30
C ARG A 873 -15.12 2.73 27.87
N ILE A 874 -15.38 2.52 29.15
CA ILE A 874 -16.60 2.89 29.86
C ILE A 874 -16.31 3.34 31.31
N GLY A 875 -15.06 3.70 31.61
CA GLY A 875 -14.65 4.18 32.93
C GLY A 875 -15.29 5.52 33.32
N SER A 876 -15.24 5.89 34.61
CA SER A 876 -15.94 7.07 35.15
C SER A 876 -17.42 7.12 34.75
N ASN A 877 -18.18 6.12 35.17
CA ASN A 877 -19.62 5.99 34.95
C ASN A 877 -20.32 5.52 36.24
N GLN A 878 -21.59 5.13 36.16
CA GLN A 878 -22.39 4.70 37.31
C GLN A 878 -22.80 3.21 37.24
N LEU A 879 -22.20 2.42 36.34
CA LEU A 879 -22.57 1.03 36.05
C LEU A 879 -22.44 0.15 37.30
N SER A 880 -23.53 -0.55 37.66
CA SER A 880 -23.53 -1.48 38.80
C SER A 880 -23.35 -2.95 38.42
N GLU A 881 -23.60 -3.28 37.14
CA GLU A 881 -23.38 -4.56 36.50
C GLU A 881 -22.95 -4.34 35.04
N LEU A 882 -22.26 -5.33 34.46
CA LEU A 882 -21.82 -5.36 33.07
C LEU A 882 -21.70 -6.84 32.65
N ASP A 883 -22.37 -7.22 31.56
CA ASP A 883 -22.30 -8.57 30.98
C ASP A 883 -21.37 -8.57 29.76
N LEU A 884 -20.27 -9.31 29.86
CA LEU A 884 -19.27 -9.50 28.79
C LEU A 884 -19.32 -10.90 28.17
N THR A 885 -20.26 -11.76 28.57
CA THR A 885 -20.23 -13.21 28.29
C THR A 885 -20.33 -13.58 26.80
N HIS A 886 -20.73 -12.63 25.95
CA HIS A 886 -20.89 -12.82 24.50
C HIS A 886 -19.76 -12.16 23.69
N ASN A 887 -18.97 -11.27 24.30
CA ASN A 887 -18.01 -10.39 23.62
C ASN A 887 -16.62 -11.04 23.52
N LEU A 888 -16.56 -12.25 22.97
CA LEU A 888 -15.39 -13.15 23.04
C LEU A 888 -14.12 -12.65 22.33
N ASN A 889 -14.23 -11.58 21.52
CA ASN A 889 -13.12 -10.95 20.81
C ASN A 889 -12.46 -9.79 21.58
N LEU A 890 -12.93 -9.47 22.80
CA LEU A 890 -12.38 -8.42 23.64
C LEU A 890 -10.90 -8.66 23.99
N LYS A 891 -10.08 -7.64 23.71
CA LYS A 891 -8.69 -7.50 24.12
C LYS A 891 -8.50 -6.45 25.20
N GLU A 892 -9.31 -5.39 25.16
CA GLU A 892 -9.18 -4.23 26.04
C GLU A 892 -10.53 -3.92 26.72
N VAL A 893 -10.52 -3.83 28.06
CA VAL A 893 -11.70 -3.47 28.86
C VAL A 893 -11.29 -2.44 29.92
N TYR A 894 -11.75 -1.20 29.73
CA TYR A 894 -11.56 -0.09 30.66
C TYR A 894 -12.90 0.26 31.31
N ALA A 895 -13.14 -0.18 32.54
CA ALA A 895 -14.36 0.06 33.31
C ALA A 895 -14.05 0.55 34.75
N TRP A 896 -13.04 1.42 34.86
CA TRP A 896 -12.60 2.06 36.10
C TRP A 896 -13.63 3.08 36.65
N GLU A 897 -13.53 3.50 37.90
CA GLU A 897 -14.43 4.46 38.58
C GLU A 897 -15.91 4.24 38.25
N ASN A 898 -16.45 3.12 38.74
CA ASN A 898 -17.82 2.64 38.50
C ASN A 898 -18.41 2.00 39.78
N ASN A 899 -19.61 1.43 39.70
CA ASN A 899 -20.29 0.79 40.83
C ASN A 899 -20.24 -0.76 40.80
N LEU A 900 -19.40 -1.37 39.96
CA LEU A 900 -19.42 -2.82 39.71
C LEU A 900 -19.11 -3.63 40.97
N VAL A 901 -20.01 -4.54 41.35
CA VAL A 901 -19.86 -5.44 42.52
C VAL A 901 -19.25 -6.79 42.10
N SER A 902 -19.43 -7.18 40.84
CA SER A 902 -18.86 -8.36 40.20
C SER A 902 -18.81 -8.17 38.68
N ILE A 903 -17.85 -8.81 38.02
CA ILE A 903 -17.74 -8.89 36.57
C ILE A 903 -17.21 -10.29 36.21
N ASP A 904 -17.66 -10.87 35.10
CA ASP A 904 -17.20 -12.18 34.62
C ASP A 904 -16.37 -12.03 33.34
N VAL A 905 -15.06 -12.26 33.46
CA VAL A 905 -14.09 -12.16 32.37
C VAL A 905 -13.54 -13.52 31.92
N ARG A 906 -13.99 -14.62 32.53
CA ARG A 906 -13.38 -15.96 32.38
C ARG A 906 -13.55 -16.58 30.99
N HIS A 907 -14.38 -15.97 30.16
CA HIS A 907 -14.63 -16.34 28.77
C HIS A 907 -13.81 -15.51 27.76
N LEU A 908 -13.12 -14.46 28.21
CA LEU A 908 -12.36 -13.54 27.37
C LEU A 908 -10.90 -14.03 27.23
N GLU A 909 -10.72 -15.16 26.54
CA GLU A 909 -9.41 -15.83 26.44
C GLU A 909 -8.34 -15.00 25.69
N GLN A 910 -8.76 -13.99 24.90
CA GLN A 910 -7.86 -13.07 24.18
C GLN A 910 -7.52 -11.77 24.94
N LEU A 911 -8.04 -11.59 26.16
CA LEU A 911 -7.93 -10.32 26.90
C LEU A 911 -6.47 -9.96 27.23
N GLU A 912 -6.03 -8.78 26.80
CA GLU A 912 -4.68 -8.24 26.98
C GLU A 912 -4.61 -7.17 28.08
N TYR A 913 -5.66 -6.34 28.23
CA TYR A 913 -5.76 -5.33 29.29
C TYR A 913 -7.13 -5.33 29.99
N LEU A 914 -7.11 -5.31 31.33
CA LEU A 914 -8.30 -5.27 32.17
C LEU A 914 -8.15 -4.21 33.27
N ILE A 915 -8.86 -3.09 33.12
CA ILE A 915 -8.73 -1.91 33.97
C ILE A 915 -10.06 -1.64 34.67
N LEU A 916 -10.14 -2.07 35.93
CA LEU A 916 -11.34 -2.08 36.80
C LEU A 916 -11.14 -1.30 38.11
N GLY A 917 -10.09 -0.46 38.19
CA GLY A 917 -9.75 0.29 39.39
C GLY A 917 -10.87 1.25 39.82
N GLY A 918 -11.14 1.42 41.11
CA GLY A 918 -12.23 2.28 41.59
C GLY A 918 -13.61 1.65 41.42
N ASN A 919 -13.80 0.43 41.94
CA ASN A 919 -15.07 -0.30 41.87
C ASN A 919 -15.42 -0.91 43.24
N LYS A 920 -16.41 -1.81 43.27
CA LYS A 920 -16.91 -2.47 44.49
C LYS A 920 -16.68 -3.98 44.48
N LEU A 921 -15.78 -4.46 43.61
CA LEU A 921 -15.45 -5.88 43.45
C LEU A 921 -14.92 -6.45 44.76
N SER A 922 -15.43 -7.62 45.15
CA SER A 922 -14.98 -8.36 46.36
C SER A 922 -14.19 -9.63 46.03
N GLN A 923 -14.23 -10.05 44.76
CA GLN A 923 -13.50 -11.16 44.17
C GLN A 923 -13.38 -10.89 42.66
N ILE A 924 -12.34 -11.45 42.02
CA ILE A 924 -12.20 -11.49 40.56
C ILE A 924 -11.52 -12.82 40.20
N ASP A 925 -11.93 -13.44 39.08
CA ASP A 925 -11.33 -14.65 38.55
C ASP A 925 -10.78 -14.36 37.15
N VAL A 926 -9.46 -14.29 37.06
CA VAL A 926 -8.69 -14.02 35.83
C VAL A 926 -7.92 -15.25 35.34
N ALA A 927 -8.16 -16.44 35.90
CA ALA A 927 -7.30 -17.60 35.71
C ALA A 927 -7.22 -18.11 34.25
N ASN A 928 -8.21 -17.76 33.41
CA ASN A 928 -8.27 -18.10 31.99
C ASN A 928 -7.64 -17.01 31.09
N ASN A 929 -7.48 -15.78 31.57
CA ASN A 929 -7.07 -14.63 30.76
C ASN A 929 -5.54 -14.58 30.58
N VAL A 930 -4.94 -15.69 30.14
CA VAL A 930 -3.49 -15.92 30.08
C VAL A 930 -2.73 -15.03 29.08
N PHE A 931 -3.44 -14.16 28.36
CA PHE A 931 -2.89 -13.15 27.47
C PHE A 931 -2.72 -11.77 28.13
N LEU A 932 -3.22 -11.57 29.37
CA LEU A 932 -3.13 -10.30 30.08
C LEU A 932 -1.68 -9.81 30.24
N LYS A 933 -1.44 -8.60 29.71
CA LYS A 933 -0.25 -7.77 29.89
C LYS A 933 -0.43 -6.78 31.03
N GLY A 934 -1.63 -6.20 31.17
CA GLY A 934 -1.95 -5.24 32.22
C GLY A 934 -3.24 -5.54 32.98
N LEU A 935 -3.15 -5.59 34.30
CA LEU A 935 -4.30 -5.76 35.21
C LEU A 935 -4.31 -4.64 36.25
N ASN A 936 -5.38 -3.84 36.26
CA ASN A 936 -5.65 -2.86 37.31
C ASN A 936 -6.98 -3.19 38.00
N VAL A 937 -6.91 -3.56 39.27
CA VAL A 937 -8.06 -3.79 40.16
C VAL A 937 -7.92 -2.98 41.46
N ALA A 938 -7.24 -1.83 41.39
CA ALA A 938 -7.02 -0.95 42.54
C ALA A 938 -8.33 -0.39 43.12
N ASN A 939 -8.31 0.16 44.34
CA ASN A 939 -9.44 0.83 44.98
C ASN A 939 -10.74 -0.01 44.91
N ASN A 940 -10.68 -1.23 45.45
CA ASN A 940 -11.74 -2.23 45.43
C ASN A 940 -11.82 -2.92 46.82
N ASN A 941 -12.65 -3.96 46.96
CA ASN A 941 -12.84 -4.72 48.20
C ASN A 941 -12.20 -6.13 48.14
N LEU A 942 -11.18 -6.35 47.29
CA LEU A 942 -10.58 -7.67 47.09
C LEU A 942 -9.82 -8.12 48.35
N ALA A 943 -10.12 -9.33 48.83
CA ALA A 943 -9.39 -9.97 49.93
C ALA A 943 -8.29 -10.93 49.45
N ASP A 944 -8.37 -11.37 48.19
CA ASP A 944 -7.41 -12.24 47.49
C ASP A 944 -7.51 -12.01 45.98
N VAL A 945 -6.46 -12.36 45.22
CA VAL A 945 -6.46 -12.38 43.74
C VAL A 945 -5.39 -13.33 43.19
N ASP A 946 -5.79 -14.34 42.42
CA ASP A 946 -4.87 -15.31 41.81
C ASP A 946 -4.37 -14.83 40.43
N VAL A 947 -3.16 -14.30 40.39
CA VAL A 947 -2.45 -13.92 39.15
C VAL A 947 -1.50 -15.01 38.64
N SER A 948 -1.48 -16.21 39.24
CA SER A 948 -0.47 -17.26 38.99
C SER A 948 -0.49 -17.88 37.59
N LYS A 949 -1.47 -17.53 36.77
CA LYS A 949 -1.59 -17.93 35.35
C LYS A 949 -1.17 -16.85 34.36
N LEU A 950 -1.03 -15.60 34.82
CA LEU A 950 -0.80 -14.42 33.97
C LEU A 950 0.71 -14.26 33.67
N ASN A 951 1.30 -15.22 32.97
CA ASN A 951 2.74 -15.27 32.72
C ASN A 951 3.25 -14.22 31.70
N LYS A 952 2.34 -13.44 31.10
CA LYS A 952 2.63 -12.26 30.26
C LYS A 952 2.43 -10.92 30.98
N LEU A 953 2.10 -10.93 32.27
CA LEU A 953 1.71 -9.73 33.00
C LEU A 953 2.93 -8.83 33.27
N GLU A 954 2.97 -7.70 32.59
CA GLU A 954 4.00 -6.66 32.65
C GLU A 954 3.61 -5.55 33.64
N TYR A 955 2.31 -5.26 33.78
CA TYR A 955 1.74 -4.28 34.70
C TYR A 955 0.71 -4.93 35.65
N LEU A 956 0.89 -4.75 36.97
CA LEU A 956 -0.10 -5.17 37.97
C LEU A 956 -0.34 -4.07 39.01
N ASN A 957 -1.60 -3.63 39.12
CA ASN A 957 -2.04 -2.72 40.18
C ASN A 957 -3.23 -3.29 40.96
N VAL A 958 -3.00 -3.50 42.26
CA VAL A 958 -3.97 -4.01 43.24
C VAL A 958 -4.06 -3.09 44.46
N GLY A 959 -3.57 -1.86 44.37
CA GLY A 959 -3.52 -0.93 45.50
C GLY A 959 -4.91 -0.60 46.07
N GLY A 960 -5.01 -0.16 47.33
CA GLY A 960 -6.30 0.23 47.93
C GLY A 960 -7.29 -0.94 48.02
N ASN A 961 -6.84 -2.10 48.53
CA ASN A 961 -7.65 -3.31 48.65
C ASN A 961 -7.53 -3.90 50.08
N GLN A 962 -7.94 -5.15 50.28
CA GLN A 962 -7.94 -5.83 51.59
C GLN A 962 -6.95 -7.02 51.64
N LEU A 963 -6.01 -7.12 50.70
CA LEU A 963 -5.10 -8.26 50.52
C LEU A 963 -4.17 -8.42 51.72
N THR A 964 -4.16 -9.62 52.32
CA THR A 964 -3.16 -10.02 53.34
C THR A 964 -1.95 -10.73 52.73
N SER A 965 -2.07 -11.17 51.48
CA SER A 965 -1.04 -11.88 50.71
C SER A 965 -1.30 -11.70 49.22
N LEU A 966 -0.26 -11.77 48.41
CA LEU A 966 -0.31 -11.89 46.95
C LEU A 966 0.87 -12.77 46.52
N ASN A 967 0.70 -13.58 45.47
CA ASN A 967 1.79 -14.36 44.89
C ASN A 967 2.05 -13.94 43.44
N VAL A 968 3.22 -13.35 43.18
CA VAL A 968 3.68 -12.94 41.85
C VAL A 968 4.80 -13.83 41.28
N SER A 969 5.05 -15.02 41.86
CA SER A 969 6.16 -15.92 41.50
C SER A 969 6.18 -16.37 40.05
N ASN A 970 5.03 -16.34 39.37
CA ASN A 970 4.87 -16.80 37.99
C ASN A 970 4.82 -15.64 36.98
N ASN A 971 4.91 -14.40 37.48
CA ASN A 971 4.76 -13.16 36.72
C ASN A 971 6.15 -12.51 36.53
N SER A 972 7.09 -13.30 36.01
CA SER A 972 8.51 -12.92 35.94
C SER A 972 8.83 -11.83 34.92
N VAL A 973 7.83 -11.40 34.12
CA VAL A 973 7.92 -10.29 33.17
C VAL A 973 7.36 -8.97 33.72
N LEU A 974 6.93 -8.92 34.99
CA LEU A 974 6.46 -7.68 35.63
C LEU A 974 7.54 -6.59 35.59
N ILE A 975 7.18 -5.46 35.01
CA ILE A 975 7.94 -4.20 34.97
C ILE A 975 7.43 -3.25 36.05
N GLU A 976 6.11 -3.22 36.28
CA GLU A 976 5.48 -2.36 37.28
C GLU A 976 4.53 -3.13 38.21
N LEU A 977 4.67 -2.90 39.52
CA LEU A 977 3.88 -3.57 40.56
C LEU A 977 3.46 -2.60 41.67
N TYR A 978 2.15 -2.38 41.76
CA TYR A 978 1.52 -1.48 42.73
C TYR A 978 0.63 -2.28 43.69
N VAL A 979 1.03 -2.32 44.96
CA VAL A 979 0.38 -3.09 46.05
C VAL A 979 0.08 -2.24 47.29
N PHE A 980 0.08 -0.91 47.12
CA PHE A 980 -0.14 0.08 48.18
C PHE A 980 -1.49 -0.08 48.91
N GLU A 981 -1.62 0.47 50.11
CA GLU A 981 -2.89 0.49 50.89
C GLU A 981 -3.57 -0.87 50.96
N ASN A 982 -2.83 -1.85 51.50
CA ASN A 982 -3.27 -3.23 51.70
C ASN A 982 -2.85 -3.70 53.11
N LYS A 983 -2.86 -5.02 53.37
CA LYS A 983 -2.56 -5.63 54.68
C LYS A 983 -1.40 -6.62 54.59
N LEU A 984 -0.48 -6.39 53.67
CA LEU A 984 0.65 -7.28 53.38
C LEU A 984 1.69 -7.17 54.51
N SER A 985 1.95 -8.26 55.23
CA SER A 985 2.98 -8.34 56.28
C SER A 985 4.37 -8.72 55.74
N SER A 986 4.41 -9.29 54.55
CA SER A 986 5.60 -9.77 53.85
C SER A 986 5.28 -9.87 52.36
N PHE A 987 6.27 -9.69 51.49
CA PHE A 987 6.14 -9.84 50.05
C PHE A 987 7.36 -10.57 49.47
N ASP A 988 7.16 -11.41 48.46
CA ASP A 988 8.22 -12.14 47.75
C ASP A 988 8.35 -11.60 46.34
N LEU A 989 9.55 -11.17 45.97
CA LEU A 989 9.92 -10.60 44.67
C LEU A 989 11.06 -11.39 43.99
N SER A 990 11.40 -12.57 44.52
CA SER A 990 12.56 -13.38 44.12
C SER A 990 12.52 -13.90 42.67
N SER A 991 11.38 -13.75 41.99
CA SER A 991 11.16 -14.23 40.61
C SER A 991 10.89 -13.11 39.60
N ASN A 992 10.98 -11.84 40.01
CA ASN A 992 10.52 -10.68 39.23
C ASN A 992 11.69 -9.78 38.81
N ASP A 993 12.72 -10.36 38.18
CA ASP A 993 14.00 -9.71 37.90
C ASP A 993 13.94 -8.54 36.88
N LYS A 994 12.77 -8.29 36.29
CA LYS A 994 12.47 -7.18 35.35
C LYS A 994 11.82 -5.96 36.01
N LEU A 995 11.52 -6.02 37.31
CA LEU A 995 10.73 -5.00 37.98
C LEU A 995 11.49 -3.67 38.09
N GLU A 996 11.04 -2.65 37.37
CA GLU A 996 11.60 -1.29 37.42
C GLU A 996 10.89 -0.41 38.46
N ASN A 997 9.57 -0.60 38.68
CA ASN A 997 8.76 0.20 39.58
C ASN A 997 8.03 -0.68 40.63
N PHE A 998 8.33 -0.49 41.93
CA PHE A 998 7.64 -1.18 43.04
C PHE A 998 7.09 -0.21 44.09
N PHE A 999 5.77 -0.23 44.29
CA PHE A 999 5.04 0.69 45.16
C PHE A 999 4.16 -0.07 46.15
N ALA A 1000 4.59 -0.13 47.41
CA ALA A 1000 3.97 -0.92 48.49
C ALA A 1000 3.68 -0.10 49.77
N LEU A 1001 3.52 1.22 49.64
CA LEU A 1001 3.22 2.09 50.78
C LEU A 1001 1.93 1.70 51.54
N ASN A 1002 1.80 2.15 52.79
CA ASN A 1002 0.63 1.93 53.64
C ASN A 1002 0.27 0.43 53.76
N ASN A 1003 1.23 -0.37 54.21
CA ASN A 1003 1.10 -1.82 54.41
C ASN A 1003 1.59 -2.22 55.82
N GLN A 1004 1.92 -3.49 56.04
CA GLN A 1004 2.36 -4.03 57.34
C GLN A 1004 3.73 -4.73 57.24
N LEU A 1005 4.53 -4.39 56.22
CA LEU A 1005 5.80 -5.06 55.92
C LEU A 1005 6.80 -4.84 57.06
N THR A 1006 7.20 -5.92 57.73
CA THR A 1006 8.28 -5.90 58.74
C THR A 1006 9.67 -6.13 58.13
N SER A 1007 9.71 -6.65 56.91
CA SER A 1007 10.92 -6.95 56.14
C SER A 1007 10.57 -7.07 54.65
N LEU A 1008 11.47 -6.64 53.78
CA LEU A 1008 11.38 -6.80 52.33
C LEU A 1008 12.74 -7.21 51.78
N ASP A 1009 12.76 -8.15 50.84
CA ASP A 1009 13.95 -8.53 50.07
C ASP A 1009 13.81 -8.04 48.63
N ILE A 1010 14.74 -7.18 48.21
CA ILE A 1010 14.86 -6.61 46.86
C ILE A 1010 16.18 -7.00 46.18
N SER A 1011 16.93 -7.94 46.76
CA SER A 1011 18.26 -8.35 46.27
C SER A 1011 18.24 -8.95 44.85
N SER A 1012 17.08 -9.42 44.40
CA SER A 1012 16.85 -10.02 43.08
C SER A 1012 16.36 -9.02 42.01
N LEU A 1013 16.36 -7.71 42.31
CA LEU A 1013 15.77 -6.66 41.45
C LEU A 1013 16.84 -5.67 40.90
N PRO A 1014 17.71 -6.11 39.97
CA PRO A 1014 18.81 -5.28 39.47
C PRO A 1014 18.36 -4.10 38.60
N GLU A 1015 17.16 -4.18 38.02
CA GLU A 1015 16.57 -3.16 37.15
C GLU A 1015 15.77 -2.07 37.91
N LEU A 1016 15.59 -2.23 39.22
CA LEU A 1016 14.71 -1.37 40.04
C LEU A 1016 15.14 0.12 40.00
N ARG A 1017 14.23 0.99 39.56
CA ARG A 1017 14.38 2.43 39.38
C ARG A 1017 13.63 3.25 40.43
N SER A 1018 12.41 2.83 40.77
CA SER A 1018 11.55 3.49 41.75
C SER A 1018 11.10 2.52 42.82
N LEU A 1019 11.36 2.86 44.07
CA LEU A 1019 10.88 2.13 45.24
C LEU A 1019 10.12 3.06 46.18
N ASN A 1020 8.86 2.73 46.47
CA ASN A 1020 8.11 3.33 47.58
C ASN A 1020 7.61 2.24 48.54
N VAL A 1021 8.04 2.32 49.80
CA VAL A 1021 7.60 1.46 50.91
C VAL A 1021 7.20 2.28 52.15
N ASP A 1022 6.70 3.50 51.93
CA ASP A 1022 6.29 4.42 53.00
C ASP A 1022 5.19 3.81 53.91
N GLY A 1023 5.06 4.24 55.17
CA GLY A 1023 3.96 3.80 56.04
C GLY A 1023 3.96 2.28 56.28
N ASN A 1024 5.10 1.75 56.73
CA ASN A 1024 5.33 0.32 56.95
C ASN A 1024 6.08 0.08 58.29
N GLN A 1025 6.59 -1.13 58.52
CA GLN A 1025 7.24 -1.53 59.77
C GLN A 1025 8.70 -1.98 59.55
N LEU A 1026 9.35 -1.48 58.49
CA LEU A 1026 10.72 -1.81 58.13
C LEU A 1026 11.72 -1.14 59.09
N ALA A 1027 12.61 -1.94 59.68
CA ALA A 1027 13.73 -1.44 60.48
C ALA A 1027 15.07 -1.42 59.71
N SER A 1028 15.12 -2.09 58.56
CA SER A 1028 16.30 -2.23 57.70
C SER A 1028 15.89 -2.68 56.29
N LEU A 1029 16.66 -2.27 55.29
CA LEU A 1029 16.52 -2.65 53.89
C LEU A 1029 17.92 -2.75 53.28
N ASP A 1030 18.20 -3.79 52.50
CA ASP A 1030 19.44 -3.92 51.73
C ASP A 1030 19.21 -3.40 50.31
N LEU A 1031 19.96 -2.34 49.95
CA LEU A 1031 19.89 -1.64 48.68
C LEU A 1031 21.09 -1.96 47.76
N SER A 1032 21.96 -2.89 48.17
CA SER A 1032 23.28 -3.11 47.54
C SER A 1032 23.23 -3.70 46.13
N ASN A 1033 22.09 -4.26 45.72
CA ASN A 1033 21.88 -4.85 44.40
C ASN A 1033 20.98 -4.00 43.47
N ASN A 1034 20.61 -2.79 43.88
CA ASN A 1034 19.63 -1.93 43.18
C ASN A 1034 20.24 -0.61 42.67
N PRO A 1035 21.40 -0.60 41.97
CA PRO A 1035 22.17 0.62 41.67
C PRO A 1035 21.49 1.59 40.69
N LYS A 1036 20.36 1.18 40.08
CA LYS A 1036 19.55 1.97 39.15
C LYS A 1036 18.48 2.84 39.82
N LEU A 1037 18.31 2.74 41.14
CA LEU A 1037 17.33 3.55 41.88
C LEU A 1037 17.61 5.06 41.71
N TYR A 1038 16.65 5.77 41.10
CA TYR A 1038 16.63 7.23 41.03
C TYR A 1038 15.63 7.84 42.03
N PHE A 1039 14.62 7.08 42.44
CA PHE A 1039 13.61 7.44 43.44
C PHE A 1039 13.54 6.39 44.55
N LEU A 1040 13.71 6.83 45.80
CA LEU A 1040 13.59 5.99 46.99
C LEU A 1040 12.75 6.69 48.08
N SER A 1041 11.65 6.05 48.46
CA SER A 1041 10.76 6.45 49.57
C SER A 1041 10.69 5.32 50.60
N VAL A 1042 11.13 5.61 51.83
CA VAL A 1042 11.13 4.72 53.00
C VAL A 1042 10.61 5.45 54.26
N SER A 1043 9.76 6.46 54.07
CA SER A 1043 9.20 7.30 55.13
C SER A 1043 8.18 6.58 56.01
N ASP A 1044 7.93 7.09 57.22
CA ASP A 1044 7.02 6.50 58.21
C ASP A 1044 7.27 5.00 58.44
N ASN A 1045 8.47 4.72 58.96
CA ASN A 1045 9.02 3.38 59.19
C ASN A 1045 9.89 3.38 60.46
N GLN A 1046 10.68 2.32 60.69
CA GLN A 1046 11.44 2.09 61.92
C GLN A 1046 12.97 2.17 61.73
N PHE A 1047 13.46 2.77 60.64
CA PHE A 1047 14.89 2.83 60.33
C PHE A 1047 15.66 3.68 61.35
N THR A 1048 16.66 3.08 62.02
CA THR A 1048 17.66 3.81 62.83
C THR A 1048 18.89 4.22 62.02
N SER A 1049 19.08 3.61 60.85
CA SER A 1049 20.17 3.85 59.91
C SER A 1049 19.76 3.34 58.53
N LEU A 1050 20.17 4.03 57.46
CA LEU A 1050 20.00 3.61 56.07
C LEU A 1050 21.34 3.76 55.34
N ASP A 1051 21.72 2.79 54.49
CA ASP A 1051 22.89 2.89 53.63
C ASP A 1051 22.45 3.03 52.17
N VAL A 1052 22.77 4.18 51.56
CA VAL A 1052 22.45 4.51 50.17
C VAL A 1052 23.70 4.63 49.30
N LYS A 1053 24.88 4.22 49.79
CA LYS A 1053 26.19 4.48 49.16
C LYS A 1053 26.43 3.79 47.82
N LEU A 1054 25.54 2.87 47.44
CA LEU A 1054 25.57 2.12 46.19
C LEU A 1054 24.49 2.60 45.20
N LEU A 1055 23.84 3.73 45.46
CA LEU A 1055 22.79 4.33 44.62
C LEU A 1055 23.27 5.64 43.93
N PRO A 1056 24.18 5.57 42.94
CA PRO A 1056 24.78 6.75 42.32
C PRO A 1056 23.79 7.58 41.48
N GLU A 1057 22.69 6.98 41.03
CA GLU A 1057 21.65 7.62 40.19
C GLU A 1057 20.53 8.30 41.00
N LEU A 1058 20.59 8.23 42.33
CA LEU A 1058 19.56 8.71 43.25
C LEU A 1058 19.35 10.23 43.13
N GLN A 1059 18.13 10.64 42.79
CA GLN A 1059 17.70 12.04 42.61
C GLN A 1059 16.64 12.47 43.63
N TRP A 1060 15.71 11.58 43.97
CA TRP A 1060 14.70 11.78 45.02
C TRP A 1060 14.92 10.80 46.16
N LEU A 1061 15.10 11.33 47.38
CA LEU A 1061 15.24 10.53 48.60
C LEU A 1061 14.28 11.03 49.67
N GLN A 1062 13.37 10.16 50.12
CA GLN A 1062 12.45 10.41 51.22
C GLN A 1062 12.68 9.38 52.33
N VAL A 1063 13.13 9.86 53.48
CA VAL A 1063 13.44 9.09 54.69
C VAL A 1063 12.82 9.72 55.95
N GLY A 1064 11.87 10.65 55.77
CA GLY A 1064 11.17 11.35 56.85
C GLY A 1064 10.37 10.41 57.76
N LEU A 1065 9.95 10.87 58.94
CA LEU A 1065 9.18 10.09 59.93
C LEU A 1065 9.87 8.76 60.29
N ASN A 1066 11.12 8.83 60.76
CA ASN A 1066 11.95 7.66 61.06
C ASN A 1066 12.78 7.88 62.34
N GLN A 1067 13.77 7.03 62.59
CA GLN A 1067 14.59 7.04 63.80
C GLN A 1067 16.09 7.27 63.50
N LEU A 1068 16.42 7.80 62.32
CA LEU A 1068 17.79 7.96 61.81
C LEU A 1068 18.59 8.91 62.71
N THR A 1069 19.73 8.45 63.25
CA THR A 1069 20.66 9.31 63.98
C THR A 1069 21.72 9.98 63.10
N GLY A 1070 21.84 9.51 61.84
CA GLY A 1070 22.73 10.06 60.82
C GLY A 1070 22.37 9.51 59.44
N LEU A 1071 22.70 10.26 58.40
CA LEU A 1071 22.49 9.91 56.99
C LEU A 1071 23.75 10.30 56.22
N ASP A 1072 24.32 9.35 55.48
CA ASP A 1072 25.56 9.55 54.72
C ASP A 1072 25.28 9.46 53.22
N LEU A 1073 25.39 10.61 52.54
CA LEU A 1073 25.04 10.82 51.14
C LEU A 1073 26.27 10.95 50.23
N SER A 1074 27.48 10.61 50.70
CA SER A 1074 28.75 10.94 50.04
C SER A 1074 28.87 10.47 48.58
N ASN A 1075 28.10 9.45 48.21
CA ASN A 1075 28.14 8.79 46.90
C ASN A 1075 26.92 9.12 46.03
N ASN A 1076 26.05 10.05 46.45
CA ASN A 1076 24.77 10.34 45.84
C ASN A 1076 24.70 11.79 45.29
N PRO A 1077 25.66 12.22 44.43
CA PRO A 1077 25.80 13.64 44.04
C PRO A 1077 24.61 14.19 43.23
N LYS A 1078 23.77 13.31 42.69
CA LYS A 1078 22.59 13.64 41.88
C LYS A 1078 21.33 13.99 42.69
N VAL A 1079 21.36 13.93 44.03
CA VAL A 1079 20.17 14.19 44.86
C VAL A 1079 19.71 15.65 44.70
N ARG A 1080 18.51 15.80 44.14
CA ARG A 1080 17.82 17.08 43.88
C ARG A 1080 16.76 17.37 44.94
N HIS A 1081 16.11 16.33 45.45
CA HIS A 1081 15.06 16.43 46.47
C HIS A 1081 15.39 15.50 47.65
N LEU A 1082 15.54 16.08 48.84
CA LEU A 1082 15.81 15.35 50.08
C LEU A 1082 14.78 15.70 51.15
N ASN A 1083 13.97 14.72 51.54
CA ASN A 1083 13.14 14.80 52.75
C ASN A 1083 13.69 13.83 53.80
N ALA A 1084 14.17 14.36 54.92
CA ALA A 1084 14.61 13.61 56.09
C ALA A 1084 14.02 14.20 57.38
N ASN A 1085 12.78 14.71 57.31
CA ASN A 1085 12.07 15.30 58.46
C ASN A 1085 11.70 14.28 59.56
N GLU A 1086 11.30 14.76 60.74
CA GLU A 1086 10.85 13.96 61.89
C GLU A 1086 11.74 12.73 62.16
N ASN A 1087 12.99 13.03 62.54
CA ASN A 1087 14.08 12.06 62.69
C ASN A 1087 14.98 12.43 63.89
N LYS A 1088 16.18 11.83 64.00
CA LYS A 1088 17.12 12.04 65.11
C LYS A 1088 18.50 12.51 64.64
N LEU A 1089 18.57 13.15 63.47
CA LEU A 1089 19.83 13.62 62.89
C LEU A 1089 20.43 14.72 63.77
N THR A 1090 21.64 14.49 64.30
CA THR A 1090 22.42 15.52 65.03
C THR A 1090 23.32 16.34 64.10
N SER A 1091 23.61 15.80 62.90
CA SER A 1091 24.38 16.45 61.84
C SER A 1091 24.05 15.82 60.49
N LEU A 1092 24.06 16.63 59.43
CA LEU A 1092 23.89 16.20 58.04
C LEU A 1092 24.95 16.91 57.18
N ASN A 1093 25.53 16.22 56.20
CA ASN A 1093 26.44 16.82 55.22
C ASN A 1093 25.83 16.75 53.82
N ILE A 1094 25.64 17.92 53.21
CA ILE A 1094 25.08 18.12 51.87
C ILE A 1094 25.98 18.98 50.98
N SER A 1095 27.20 19.30 51.42
CA SER A 1095 28.14 20.21 50.72
C SER A 1095 28.60 19.74 49.34
N HIS A 1096 28.31 18.49 48.97
CA HIS A 1096 28.59 17.87 47.68
C HIS A 1096 27.35 17.69 46.79
N LEU A 1097 26.16 18.09 47.26
CA LEU A 1097 24.89 17.99 46.53
C LEU A 1097 24.57 19.28 45.77
N SER A 1098 25.37 19.60 44.75
CA SER A 1098 25.28 20.87 44.01
C SER A 1098 23.97 21.04 43.22
N GLU A 1099 23.25 19.95 42.93
CA GLU A 1099 21.94 19.95 42.26
C GLU A 1099 20.75 19.99 43.25
N LEU A 1100 20.99 20.07 44.57
CA LEU A 1100 19.94 20.06 45.58
C LEU A 1100 19.05 21.31 45.47
N SER A 1101 17.77 21.09 45.11
CA SER A 1101 16.77 22.13 44.87
C SER A 1101 15.66 22.16 45.91
N SER A 1102 15.42 21.05 46.61
CA SER A 1102 14.45 20.95 47.70
C SER A 1102 15.02 20.18 48.89
N LEU A 1103 14.91 20.75 50.08
CA LEU A 1103 15.38 20.16 51.34
C LEU A 1103 14.35 20.34 52.46
N ASP A 1104 13.93 19.23 53.07
CA ASP A 1104 13.23 19.23 54.36
C ASP A 1104 13.96 18.35 55.38
N VAL A 1105 14.38 18.97 56.47
CA VAL A 1105 14.99 18.32 57.65
C VAL A 1105 14.30 18.78 58.95
N MET A 1106 13.04 19.21 58.86
CA MET A 1106 12.21 19.58 60.01
C MET A 1106 12.21 18.51 61.11
N GLY A 1107 12.08 18.88 62.38
CA GLY A 1107 11.87 17.89 63.46
C GLY A 1107 13.09 16.99 63.67
N ASN A 1108 14.27 17.59 63.81
CA ASN A 1108 15.55 16.89 64.00
C ASN A 1108 16.35 17.51 65.16
N GLN A 1109 17.61 17.11 65.31
CA GLN A 1109 18.49 17.54 66.41
C GLN A 1109 19.73 18.30 65.90
N LEU A 1110 19.63 18.93 64.71
CA LEU A 1110 20.72 19.66 64.08
C LEU A 1110 21.03 20.93 64.88
N THR A 1111 22.28 21.07 65.34
CA THR A 1111 22.80 22.31 65.95
C THR A 1111 23.47 23.25 64.93
N HIS A 1112 23.79 22.73 63.74
CA HIS A 1112 24.39 23.47 62.62
C HIS A 1112 24.07 22.72 61.31
N LEU A 1113 23.93 23.46 60.20
CA LEU A 1113 23.78 22.95 58.85
C LEU A 1113 24.42 23.93 57.86
N ASP A 1114 25.39 23.45 57.07
CA ASP A 1114 26.00 24.22 55.98
C ASP A 1114 25.28 23.92 54.66
N ILE A 1115 24.67 24.96 54.08
CA ILE A 1115 23.99 24.95 52.77
C ILE A 1115 24.75 25.76 51.69
N SER A 1116 25.96 26.24 51.99
CA SER A 1116 26.71 27.19 51.14
C SER A 1116 27.06 26.68 49.73
N GLN A 1117 27.00 25.35 49.52
CA GLN A 1117 27.28 24.69 48.24
C GLN A 1117 26.01 24.21 47.52
N ASN A 1118 24.81 24.58 48.00
CA ASN A 1118 23.51 24.15 47.47
C ASN A 1118 22.71 25.33 46.87
N PRO A 1119 23.24 26.06 45.86
CA PRO A 1119 22.66 27.32 45.39
C PRO A 1119 21.31 27.17 44.65
N MET A 1120 20.89 25.95 44.34
CA MET A 1120 19.63 25.65 43.62
C MET A 1120 18.41 25.53 44.54
N LEU A 1121 18.56 25.65 45.87
CA LEU A 1121 17.46 25.52 46.83
C LEU A 1121 16.38 26.60 46.62
N TYR A 1122 15.21 26.20 46.11
CA TYR A 1122 13.99 27.02 46.04
C TYR A 1122 13.03 26.72 47.20
N TRP A 1123 13.09 25.51 47.77
CA TRP A 1123 12.28 25.05 48.89
C TRP A 1123 13.17 24.54 50.03
N LEU A 1124 13.07 25.16 51.21
CA LEU A 1124 13.94 24.89 52.35
C LEU A 1124 13.17 24.86 53.67
N SER A 1125 13.24 23.72 54.36
CA SER A 1125 12.67 23.52 55.69
C SER A 1125 13.72 22.93 56.65
N VAL A 1126 14.01 23.69 57.71
CA VAL A 1126 14.91 23.33 58.82
C VAL A 1126 14.25 23.55 60.18
N ALA A 1127 12.92 23.61 60.21
CA ALA A 1127 12.12 23.89 61.40
C ALA A 1127 12.31 22.85 62.52
N PHE A 1128 11.95 23.21 63.76
CA PHE A 1128 11.98 22.34 64.94
C PHE A 1128 13.33 21.59 65.09
N ASN A 1129 14.42 22.35 65.08
CA ASN A 1129 15.79 21.89 65.25
C ASN A 1129 16.47 22.69 66.38
N GLN A 1130 17.81 22.65 66.48
CA GLN A 1130 18.59 23.31 67.54
C GLN A 1130 19.57 24.36 66.97
N LEU A 1131 19.27 24.93 65.80
CA LEU A 1131 20.12 25.90 65.10
C LEU A 1131 20.15 27.25 65.86
N THR A 1132 21.35 27.76 66.17
CA THR A 1132 21.54 29.10 66.76
C THR A 1132 21.85 30.18 65.72
N GLU A 1133 22.28 29.77 64.53
CA GLU A 1133 22.58 30.59 63.36
C GLU A 1133 22.17 29.83 62.09
N PHE A 1134 21.78 30.56 61.04
CA PHE A 1134 21.48 29.99 59.73
C PHE A 1134 21.69 31.06 58.64
N ASN A 1135 22.41 30.73 57.58
CA ASN A 1135 22.76 31.66 56.50
C ASN A 1135 22.10 31.22 55.19
N VAL A 1136 21.27 32.10 54.62
CA VAL A 1136 20.59 31.86 53.33
C VAL A 1136 21.02 32.87 52.26
N ASP A 1137 22.04 33.70 52.52
CA ASP A 1137 22.39 34.90 51.74
C ASP A 1137 22.54 34.62 50.23
N HIS A 1138 23.13 33.46 49.92
CA HIS A 1138 23.42 32.96 48.57
C HIS A 1138 22.19 32.42 47.81
N LEU A 1139 21.12 32.03 48.51
CA LEU A 1139 19.91 31.44 47.92
C LEU A 1139 18.98 32.53 47.34
N ARG A 1140 19.34 33.09 46.19
CA ARG A 1140 18.58 34.16 45.53
C ARG A 1140 17.23 33.72 44.97
N ASP A 1141 17.13 32.44 44.61
CA ASP A 1141 15.94 31.85 43.98
C ASP A 1141 15.02 31.14 44.98
N LEU A 1142 15.17 31.44 46.27
CA LEU A 1142 14.40 30.84 47.36
C LEU A 1142 12.95 31.36 47.38
N GLU A 1143 11.97 30.44 47.31
CA GLU A 1143 10.54 30.73 47.28
C GLU A 1143 9.83 30.34 48.58
N PHE A 1144 10.33 29.31 49.28
CA PHE A 1144 9.75 28.79 50.53
C PHE A 1144 10.83 28.56 51.59
N LEU A 1145 10.67 29.17 52.77
CA LEU A 1145 11.62 29.09 53.88
C LEU A 1145 10.92 28.83 55.23
N GLN A 1146 11.20 27.69 55.84
CA GLN A 1146 10.74 27.34 57.19
C GLN A 1146 11.92 27.10 58.14
N VAL A 1147 12.03 27.96 59.15
CA VAL A 1147 13.07 27.92 60.20
C VAL A 1147 12.49 27.97 61.61
N GLN A 1148 11.17 27.87 61.75
CA GLN A 1148 10.46 28.04 63.03
C GLN A 1148 10.88 27.03 64.10
N GLY A 1149 10.79 27.40 65.37
CA GLY A 1149 11.09 26.48 66.48
C GLY A 1149 12.58 26.12 66.62
N ASN A 1150 13.48 27.04 66.23
CA ASN A 1150 14.93 26.94 66.43
C ASN A 1150 15.40 27.91 67.54
N GLN A 1151 16.70 28.20 67.60
CA GLN A 1151 17.31 29.12 68.57
C GLN A 1151 17.99 30.32 67.87
N LEU A 1152 17.53 30.67 66.65
CA LEU A 1152 18.13 31.72 65.82
C LEU A 1152 18.01 33.09 66.48
N THR A 1153 19.10 33.84 66.53
CA THR A 1153 19.14 35.20 67.14
C THR A 1153 19.03 36.34 66.12
N ASN A 1154 19.33 36.06 64.85
CA ASN A 1154 19.11 36.95 63.70
C ASN A 1154 18.83 36.11 62.44
N LEU A 1155 18.16 36.70 61.44
CA LEU A 1155 17.97 36.13 60.11
C LEU A 1155 18.08 37.26 59.07
N ASP A 1156 18.70 36.99 57.92
CA ASP A 1156 18.83 37.95 56.83
C ASP A 1156 18.10 37.45 55.57
N LEU A 1157 17.14 38.25 55.08
CA LEU A 1157 16.36 37.99 53.87
C LEU A 1157 16.65 39.02 52.77
N ILE A 1158 17.72 39.82 52.88
CA ILE A 1158 18.14 40.75 51.83
C ILE A 1158 18.45 39.99 50.52
N ASN A 1159 18.00 40.52 49.40
CA ASN A 1159 17.95 39.88 48.09
C ASN A 1159 17.27 38.50 48.10
N LYS A 1160 16.10 38.37 48.76
CA LYS A 1160 15.22 37.17 48.71
C LYS A 1160 13.84 37.49 48.13
N THR A 1161 13.80 38.33 47.10
CA THR A 1161 12.59 38.90 46.49
C THR A 1161 11.59 37.87 45.94
N LYS A 1162 11.99 36.60 45.78
CA LYS A 1162 11.13 35.48 45.37
C LYS A 1162 10.35 34.82 46.51
N LEU A 1163 10.66 35.07 47.79
CA LEU A 1163 9.99 34.39 48.91
C LEU A 1163 8.48 34.66 48.90
N LEU A 1164 7.71 33.57 48.86
CA LEU A 1164 6.24 33.55 48.94
C LEU A 1164 5.75 33.11 50.32
N ASN A 1165 6.55 32.32 51.04
CA ASN A 1165 6.27 31.85 52.39
C ASN A 1165 7.54 31.83 53.26
N VAL A 1166 7.47 32.50 54.40
CA VAL A 1166 8.52 32.54 55.42
C VAL A 1166 7.88 32.24 56.77
N ASN A 1167 8.33 31.19 57.44
CA ASN A 1167 8.03 31.00 58.87
C ASN A 1167 9.33 30.94 59.68
N ALA A 1168 9.53 31.96 60.52
CA ALA A 1168 10.64 32.09 61.46
C ALA A 1168 10.15 32.24 62.91
N SER A 1169 8.89 31.88 63.18
CA SER A 1169 8.28 31.94 64.50
C SER A 1169 9.02 31.07 65.54
N SER A 1170 8.77 31.33 66.83
CA SER A 1170 9.29 30.55 67.95
C SER A 1170 10.82 30.38 67.93
N ASN A 1171 11.54 31.46 67.64
CA ASN A 1171 13.01 31.54 67.65
C ASN A 1171 13.49 32.48 68.77
N GLN A 1172 14.71 32.99 68.70
CA GLN A 1172 15.27 34.00 69.60
C GLN A 1172 15.59 35.33 68.87
N LEU A 1173 14.90 35.60 67.76
CA LEU A 1173 15.17 36.76 66.90
C LEU A 1173 14.88 38.07 67.65
N THR A 1174 15.90 38.93 67.74
CA THR A 1174 15.70 40.33 68.18
C THR A 1174 15.51 41.29 67.00
N THR A 1175 15.95 40.86 65.81
CA THR A 1175 15.90 41.56 64.52
C THR A 1175 15.80 40.55 63.37
N ILE A 1176 15.38 41.04 62.21
CA ILE A 1176 15.40 40.33 60.92
C ILE A 1176 15.51 41.39 59.81
N SER A 1177 16.25 41.11 58.74
CA SER A 1177 16.56 42.07 57.67
C SER A 1177 15.90 41.70 56.34
N GLY A 1178 15.59 42.70 55.50
CA GLY A 1178 15.14 42.50 54.12
C GLY A 1178 13.66 42.19 53.92
N ILE A 1179 12.81 42.33 54.95
CA ILE A 1179 11.36 42.10 54.82
C ILE A 1179 10.74 43.06 53.80
N GLU A 1180 11.21 44.30 53.75
CA GLU A 1180 10.77 45.33 52.81
C GLU A 1180 11.09 45.04 51.34
N GLU A 1181 11.93 44.04 51.04
CA GLU A 1181 12.25 43.58 49.68
C GLU A 1181 11.36 42.41 49.20
N LEU A 1182 10.54 41.84 50.08
CA LEU A 1182 9.72 40.67 49.77
C LEU A 1182 8.43 41.04 49.01
N ASN A 1183 7.74 40.04 48.48
CA ASN A 1183 6.42 40.25 47.89
C ASN A 1183 5.42 40.66 49.00
N VAL A 1184 4.70 41.77 48.82
CA VAL A 1184 3.71 42.27 49.82
C VAL A 1184 2.59 41.28 50.16
N ASN A 1185 2.35 40.29 49.29
CA ASN A 1185 1.37 39.22 49.51
C ASN A 1185 1.97 37.98 50.19
N ALA A 1186 3.30 37.89 50.37
CA ALA A 1186 3.97 36.73 50.95
C ALA A 1186 3.48 36.47 52.38
N PHE A 1187 3.34 35.19 52.73
CA PHE A 1187 3.04 34.79 54.10
C PHE A 1187 4.30 34.89 54.95
N ILE A 1188 4.28 35.67 56.03
CA ILE A 1188 5.44 35.91 56.88
C ILE A 1188 5.04 35.76 58.35
N ASP A 1189 5.42 34.65 58.99
CA ASP A 1189 5.17 34.40 60.41
C ASP A 1189 6.47 34.49 61.21
N LEU A 1190 6.55 35.49 62.08
CA LEU A 1190 7.65 35.77 62.99
C LEU A 1190 7.23 35.65 64.46
N THR A 1191 6.03 35.13 64.75
CA THR A 1191 5.44 35.16 66.09
C THR A 1191 6.28 34.43 67.15
N ASN A 1192 6.08 34.75 68.43
CA ASN A 1192 6.83 34.14 69.55
C ASN A 1192 8.36 34.38 69.50
N ASN A 1193 8.80 35.52 68.96
CA ASN A 1193 10.20 35.98 69.01
C ASN A 1193 10.37 37.14 70.01
N PRO A 1194 11.56 37.30 70.64
CA PRO A 1194 11.86 38.35 71.63
C PRO A 1194 12.17 39.72 70.99
N PHE A 1195 11.31 40.20 70.10
CA PHE A 1195 11.48 41.51 69.47
C PHE A 1195 11.39 42.66 70.49
N ALA A 1196 12.16 43.73 70.24
CA ALA A 1196 12.04 44.97 70.99
C ALA A 1196 10.88 45.83 70.47
N LEU A 1197 10.26 46.65 71.34
CA LEU A 1197 9.14 47.54 70.97
C LEU A 1197 9.46 48.49 69.80
N GLU A 1198 10.73 48.87 69.63
CA GLU A 1198 11.19 49.69 68.50
C GLU A 1198 11.16 48.91 67.16
N PHE A 1199 11.42 47.61 67.20
CA PHE A 1199 11.36 46.73 66.04
C PHE A 1199 9.93 46.28 65.72
N GLU A 1200 9.11 45.99 66.74
CA GLU A 1200 7.66 45.81 66.58
C GLU A 1200 7.02 47.01 65.85
N ALA A 1201 7.46 48.24 66.15
CA ALA A 1201 6.93 49.43 65.49
C ALA A 1201 7.24 49.45 63.98
N TYR A 1202 8.46 49.08 63.58
CA TYR A 1202 8.84 48.93 62.16
C TYR A 1202 8.00 47.83 61.47
N LEU A 1203 7.78 46.68 62.12
CA LEU A 1203 6.93 45.61 61.56
C LEU A 1203 5.45 46.06 61.42
N ARG A 1204 4.93 46.87 62.36
CA ARG A 1204 3.60 47.50 62.24
C ARG A 1204 3.54 48.50 61.08
N ASP A 1205 4.60 49.27 60.87
CA ASP A 1205 4.68 50.19 59.73
C ASP A 1205 4.77 49.44 58.39
N LEU A 1206 5.33 48.23 58.33
CA LEU A 1206 5.26 47.35 57.15
C LEU A 1206 3.84 46.81 56.91
N GLN A 1207 3.12 46.35 57.96
CA GLN A 1207 1.70 45.99 57.83
C GLN A 1207 0.88 47.16 57.24
N ASN A 1208 1.11 48.39 57.72
CA ASN A 1208 0.47 49.60 57.22
C ASN A 1208 0.83 49.94 55.75
N GLN A 1209 1.95 49.43 55.24
CA GLN A 1209 2.41 49.61 53.84
C GLN A 1209 1.88 48.54 52.87
N GLY A 1210 1.15 47.53 53.36
CA GLY A 1210 0.47 46.53 52.52
C GLY A 1210 0.87 45.08 52.80
N TYR A 1211 1.83 44.82 53.67
CA TYR A 1211 2.23 43.47 54.11
C TYR A 1211 1.16 42.85 55.02
N SER A 1212 0.01 42.50 54.43
CA SER A 1212 -1.20 42.08 55.13
C SER A 1212 -1.13 40.66 55.73
N ASN A 1213 -0.21 39.84 55.23
CA ASN A 1213 0.07 38.47 55.70
C ASN A 1213 1.31 38.37 56.62
N LEU A 1214 1.71 39.49 57.24
CA LEU A 1214 2.82 39.58 58.20
C LEU A 1214 2.31 39.44 59.65
N TYR A 1215 2.84 38.47 60.39
CA TYR A 1215 2.51 38.17 61.79
C TYR A 1215 3.78 38.19 62.66
N PHE A 1216 3.69 38.76 63.87
CA PHE A 1216 4.79 38.87 64.85
C PHE A 1216 4.22 39.03 66.27
#